data_AF-A0A166SA26-F1
#
_entry.id   AF-A0A166SA26-F1
#
_cell.length_a   1.000
_cell.length_b   1.000
_cell.length_c   1.000
_cell.angle_alpha   90.00
_cell.angle_beta   90.00
_cell.angle_gamma   90.00
#
_symmetry.space_group_name_H-M   'P 1'
#
loop_
_entity.id
_entity.type
_entity.pdbx_description
1 polymer ?
#
loop_
_entity_poly.entity_id
_entity_poly.type
_entity_poly.pdbx_seq_one_letter_code
_entity_poly.pdbx_strand_id
1 'polypeptide(L)'
;MEGTAEETTVYEIDSGNPGPTVMLTGGIHGSEANGYRSAEVIMNWDIDAGRMVVIPRCNKWGIERDSRTYDNHNKRNIDLNRQFPPGRTPTTPLARAIWNVAVSEDIDFLIDMHSSHGIYRQGDGVGQGIFSTAAGNATAYRKRLVSYMNENVITDSTFAYSGATSPDGSRPMLKHKVGADLNTPGMIIESTYEYDRSIATQVQNTTAVVREFFREYGLITRSHNAAADNALLYHDDAAVVDASVDDNGKRSGLSFTVTNDADSSMWIQDVRIEPANDDIDGLSDHSYDEGKWVSELFIDADVRNGVTDLNGGTSLPTIIDLDTDGFSDSASIEAVLSSGSSATVHLYQFESDGSPVDMAGESVDFTVSYGLDSGAVGSSSFTGRSASSGSGTPSQDSSVPSHGSNTSSRDSSAPSQRGYLAYNKDAGAVDTPADDNEERSGITFSLTNKSGSNTTIRSIGIEPANDDIDRLSDHSYSEGKWVSELAIDADVRNGVTDINGGTSLPTTIDLGSDGFSDSASTEAVLSSGSTATAHCYQFESNGTPVDMAGEAVEFTVDYELGDGTSKTLSFTAENDSSGSLTPSHPLGYDGTVTAIDTPEDDNGERSGLSFEVTNDASSNLIIERLRITPSDGDIDELRDHSYSEGKWVSELAIDADVQNGVTDINGGMSLPGSIDLDTDGFSNSASVEAVLSSDSSATINLYQFRASGPRWTWLAKRSKSASNTR
;
A
#
# COMPACT_ATOMS: atom_id res chain seq x y z
N MET A 1 -16.56 12.81 4.75
CA MET A 1 -18.00 12.58 4.50
C MET A 1 -18.32 11.27 5.19
N GLU A 2 -18.34 11.32 6.52
CA GLU A 2 -18.25 10.12 7.36
C GLU A 2 -19.35 9.11 7.06
N GLY A 3 -18.96 7.85 6.83
CA GLY A 3 -19.85 6.73 6.54
C GLY A 3 -20.46 6.75 5.13
N THR A 4 -19.87 7.48 4.17
CA THR A 4 -20.31 7.45 2.76
C THR A 4 -19.30 6.70 1.89
N ALA A 5 -19.74 6.10 0.77
CA ALA A 5 -18.84 5.44 -0.18
C ALA A 5 -17.80 6.41 -0.79
N GLU A 6 -18.12 7.71 -0.85
CA GLU A 6 -17.19 8.76 -1.27
C GLU A 6 -16.37 9.38 -0.13
N GLU A 7 -16.34 8.75 1.05
CA GLU A 7 -15.51 9.22 2.16
C GLU A 7 -14.02 9.19 1.78
N THR A 8 -13.35 10.31 2.05
CA THR A 8 -11.91 10.45 1.90
C THR A 8 -11.34 11.34 3.00
N THR A 9 -10.13 11.02 3.44
CA THR A 9 -9.43 11.68 4.55
C THR A 9 -8.81 13.00 4.09
N VAL A 10 -8.94 14.02 4.93
CA VAL A 10 -8.21 15.28 4.81
C VAL A 10 -7.08 15.26 5.83
N TYR A 11 -5.86 15.54 5.38
CA TYR A 11 -4.67 15.64 6.24
C TYR A 11 -4.34 17.11 6.46
N GLU A 12 -4.15 17.51 7.71
CA GLU A 12 -3.78 18.88 8.08
C GLU A 12 -2.44 18.87 8.81
N ILE A 13 -1.46 19.57 8.23
CA ILE A 13 -0.13 19.74 8.80
C ILE A 13 0.03 21.23 9.11
N ASP A 14 0.13 21.56 10.40
CA ASP A 14 0.31 22.92 10.89
C ASP A 14 1.70 23.08 11.50
N SER A 15 2.49 24.02 10.98
CA SER A 15 3.82 24.33 11.50
C SER A 15 3.80 24.98 12.89
N GLY A 16 2.65 25.52 13.31
CA GLY A 16 2.52 26.39 14.48
C GLY A 16 3.09 27.80 14.30
N ASN A 17 3.74 28.07 13.16
CA ASN A 17 4.33 29.36 12.82
C ASN A 17 3.43 30.12 11.82
N PRO A 18 3.32 31.46 11.92
CA PRO A 18 2.52 32.25 10.99
C PRO A 18 2.98 32.07 9.53
N GLY A 19 2.05 31.77 8.64
CA GLY A 19 2.29 31.60 7.21
C GLY A 19 1.01 31.32 6.44
N PRO A 20 1.08 31.09 5.12
CA PRO A 20 -0.09 30.84 4.29
C PRO A 20 -0.66 29.42 4.48
N THR A 21 -1.93 29.24 4.12
CA THR A 21 -2.56 27.91 4.01
C THR A 21 -2.60 27.44 2.55
N VAL A 22 -1.95 26.32 2.24
CA VAL A 22 -1.98 25.74 0.88
C VAL A 22 -2.75 24.43 0.89
N MET A 23 -3.71 24.31 -0.03
CA MET A 23 -4.46 23.08 -0.24
C MET A 23 -3.92 22.32 -1.45
N LEU A 24 -3.75 21.00 -1.28
CA LEU A 24 -3.32 20.08 -2.32
C LEU A 24 -4.36 18.99 -2.54
N THR A 25 -4.69 18.73 -3.79
CA THR A 25 -5.59 17.64 -4.18
C THR A 25 -4.90 16.67 -5.11
N GLY A 26 -5.00 15.38 -4.80
CA GLY A 26 -4.63 14.27 -5.67
C GLY A 26 -5.86 13.41 -5.97
N GLY A 27 -5.80 12.69 -7.10
CA GLY A 27 -6.82 11.68 -7.42
C GLY A 27 -8.22 12.23 -7.65
N ILE A 28 -8.35 13.43 -8.23
CA ILE A 28 -9.65 13.93 -8.74
C ILE A 28 -10.16 13.00 -9.85
N HIS A 29 -9.25 12.50 -10.69
CA HIS A 29 -9.47 11.34 -11.55
C HIS A 29 -8.69 10.16 -10.97
N GLY A 30 -9.31 8.99 -10.93
CA GLY A 30 -8.70 7.79 -10.35
C GLY A 30 -7.67 7.12 -11.23
N SER A 31 -7.78 7.28 -12.55
CA SER A 31 -6.84 6.74 -13.54
C SER A 31 -5.53 7.55 -13.65
N GLU A 32 -5.28 8.47 -12.74
CA GLU A 32 -4.17 9.42 -12.80
C GLU A 32 -3.22 9.20 -11.62
N ALA A 33 -2.56 8.03 -11.62
CA ALA A 33 -1.73 7.50 -10.53
C ALA A 33 -0.74 8.50 -9.93
N ASN A 34 -0.09 9.28 -10.78
CA ASN A 34 0.87 10.29 -10.35
C ASN A 34 0.26 11.31 -9.36
N GLY A 35 -0.98 11.74 -9.61
CA GLY A 35 -1.62 12.79 -8.81
C GLY A 35 -1.84 12.38 -7.36
N TYR A 36 -2.45 11.21 -7.13
CA TYR A 36 -2.70 10.73 -5.76
C TYR A 36 -1.45 10.19 -5.08
N ARG A 37 -0.54 9.51 -5.80
CA ARG A 37 0.73 9.05 -5.21
C ARG A 37 1.64 10.21 -4.79
N SER A 38 1.69 11.29 -5.58
CA SER A 38 2.44 12.48 -5.19
C SER A 38 1.85 13.12 -3.94
N ALA A 39 0.52 13.16 -3.82
CA ALA A 39 -0.15 13.69 -2.64
C ALA A 39 0.10 12.84 -1.39
N GLU A 40 0.16 11.52 -1.52
CA GLU A 40 0.53 10.58 -0.44
C GLU A 40 1.97 10.77 0.04
N VAL A 41 2.89 11.16 -0.85
CA VAL A 41 4.26 11.55 -0.43
C VAL A 41 4.23 12.90 0.30
N ILE A 42 3.55 13.89 -0.29
CA ILE A 42 3.55 15.27 0.22
C ILE A 42 2.86 15.38 1.58
N MET A 43 1.85 14.56 1.88
CA MET A 43 1.16 14.62 3.18
C MET A 43 2.07 14.33 4.38
N ASN A 44 3.24 13.73 4.14
CA ASN A 44 4.25 13.44 5.17
C ASN A 44 5.35 14.51 5.28
N TRP A 45 5.25 15.62 4.54
CA TRP A 45 6.26 16.68 4.60
C TRP A 45 6.10 17.58 5.82
N ASP A 46 7.24 17.92 6.41
CA ASP A 46 7.33 19.03 7.35
C ASP A 46 7.31 20.38 6.63
N ILE A 47 6.61 21.34 7.25
CA ILE A 47 6.58 22.74 6.83
C ILE A 47 7.09 23.63 7.96
N ASP A 48 7.83 24.69 7.60
CA ASP A 48 8.41 25.61 8.57
C ASP A 48 7.44 26.75 8.96
N ALA A 49 6.49 27.08 8.09
CA ALA A 49 5.52 28.15 8.30
C ALA A 49 4.17 27.88 7.62
N GLY A 50 3.09 28.37 8.23
CA GLY A 50 1.74 28.22 7.70
C GLY A 50 1.19 26.81 7.89
N ARG A 51 0.29 26.42 6.98
CA ARG A 51 -0.47 25.16 7.03
C ARG A 51 -0.57 24.51 5.66
N MET A 52 -0.47 23.18 5.65
CA MET A 52 -0.67 22.35 4.47
C MET A 52 -1.91 21.47 4.68
N VAL A 53 -2.85 21.51 3.73
CA VAL A 53 -4.11 20.74 3.75
C VAL A 53 -4.14 19.83 2.55
N VAL A 54 -4.06 18.51 2.75
CA VAL A 54 -3.92 17.54 1.66
C VAL A 54 -5.13 16.61 1.60
N ILE A 55 -5.72 16.46 0.41
CA ILE A 55 -6.69 15.40 0.11
C ILE A 55 -6.05 14.48 -0.94
N PRO A 56 -5.35 13.42 -0.53
CA PRO A 56 -4.55 12.62 -1.45
C PRO A 56 -5.40 11.79 -2.42
N ARG A 57 -6.55 11.30 -1.95
CA ARG A 57 -7.46 10.42 -2.71
C ARG A 57 -8.83 11.07 -2.86
N CYS A 58 -8.93 12.16 -3.63
CA CYS A 58 -10.19 12.92 -3.77
C CYS A 58 -11.36 12.07 -4.26
N ASN A 59 -11.11 11.13 -5.18
CA ASN A 59 -12.10 10.23 -5.75
C ASN A 59 -11.68 8.78 -5.49
N LYS A 60 -11.80 8.32 -4.24
CA LYS A 60 -11.40 6.97 -3.81
C LYS A 60 -12.00 5.87 -4.71
N TRP A 61 -13.30 5.96 -5.00
CA TRP A 61 -14.00 5.05 -5.91
C TRP A 61 -13.34 4.96 -7.29
N GLY A 62 -12.97 6.12 -7.85
CA GLY A 62 -12.29 6.17 -9.13
C GLY A 62 -10.91 5.53 -9.06
N ILE A 63 -10.17 5.77 -7.98
CA ILE A 63 -8.80 5.25 -7.78
C ILE A 63 -8.81 3.72 -7.69
N GLU A 64 -9.71 3.15 -6.90
CA GLU A 64 -9.87 1.69 -6.73
C GLU A 64 -10.21 0.97 -8.04
N ARG A 65 -10.67 1.70 -9.07
CA ARG A 65 -11.10 1.18 -10.37
C ARG A 65 -10.23 1.62 -11.53
N ASP A 66 -9.12 2.30 -11.25
CA ASP A 66 -8.28 2.94 -12.27
C ASP A 66 -9.12 3.77 -13.29
N SER A 67 -10.13 4.48 -12.79
CA SER A 67 -11.15 5.14 -13.61
C SER A 67 -11.09 6.65 -13.55
N ARG A 68 -11.19 7.28 -14.72
CA ARG A 68 -11.23 8.74 -14.85
C ARG A 68 -12.49 9.35 -14.23
N THR A 69 -13.62 8.66 -14.35
CA THR A 69 -14.92 9.11 -13.87
C THR A 69 -15.34 8.31 -12.66
N TYR A 70 -16.33 8.79 -11.91
CA TYR A 70 -16.96 8.00 -10.86
C TYR A 70 -18.46 7.93 -11.03
N ASP A 71 -19.05 6.91 -10.43
CA ASP A 71 -20.48 6.74 -10.35
C ASP A 71 -20.95 7.16 -8.95
N ASN A 72 -22.12 7.80 -8.88
CA ASN A 72 -22.84 7.94 -7.61
C ASN A 72 -24.24 7.35 -7.77
N HIS A 73 -24.98 7.25 -6.66
CA HIS A 73 -26.32 6.64 -6.61
C HIS A 73 -27.32 7.16 -7.67
N ASN A 74 -27.08 8.33 -8.29
CA ASN A 74 -28.01 8.96 -9.23
C ASN A 74 -27.47 9.12 -10.66
N LYS A 75 -26.15 9.02 -10.87
CA LYS A 75 -25.52 9.30 -12.17
C LYS A 75 -24.26 8.47 -12.35
N ARG A 76 -24.13 7.90 -13.55
CA ARG A 76 -22.92 7.20 -14.01
C ARG A 76 -22.01 8.13 -14.81
N ASN A 77 -20.73 7.78 -14.92
CA ASN A 77 -19.70 8.47 -15.71
C ASN A 77 -19.54 9.96 -15.35
N ILE A 78 -19.48 10.27 -14.05
CA ILE A 78 -19.27 11.63 -13.56
C ILE A 78 -17.78 11.96 -13.59
N ASP A 79 -17.38 12.88 -14.46
CA ASP A 79 -16.08 13.55 -14.34
C ASP A 79 -16.15 14.53 -13.14
N LEU A 80 -15.48 14.18 -12.04
CA LEU A 80 -15.47 14.98 -10.81
C LEU A 80 -14.95 16.40 -11.08
N ASN A 81 -13.96 16.55 -11.96
CA ASN A 81 -13.42 17.85 -12.38
C ASN A 81 -14.34 18.60 -13.35
N ARG A 82 -15.59 18.16 -13.54
CA ARG A 82 -16.68 18.92 -14.19
C ARG A 82 -17.81 19.30 -13.22
N GLN A 83 -17.66 18.99 -11.93
CA GLN A 83 -18.70 19.17 -10.92
C GLN A 83 -18.55 20.45 -10.08
N PHE A 84 -17.64 21.36 -10.48
CA PHE A 84 -17.35 22.60 -9.78
C PHE A 84 -17.75 23.84 -10.61
N PRO A 85 -19.04 24.07 -10.91
CA PRO A 85 -19.47 25.25 -11.65
C PRO A 85 -19.21 26.55 -10.87
N PRO A 86 -18.54 27.54 -11.48
CA PRO A 86 -18.34 28.87 -10.89
C PRO A 86 -19.67 29.60 -10.62
N GLY A 87 -19.72 30.36 -9.54
CA GLY A 87 -20.91 31.12 -9.10
C GLY A 87 -22.12 30.24 -8.73
N ARG A 88 -21.94 28.92 -8.63
CA ARG A 88 -22.98 27.94 -8.31
C ARG A 88 -22.45 26.91 -7.31
N THR A 89 -23.36 26.28 -6.59
CA THR A 89 -23.02 25.17 -5.71
C THR A 89 -22.45 23.99 -6.53
N PRO A 90 -21.37 23.32 -6.07
CA PRO A 90 -20.90 22.08 -6.68
C PRO A 90 -22.02 21.05 -6.82
N THR A 91 -22.01 20.32 -7.94
CA THR A 91 -23.17 19.55 -8.39
C THR A 91 -23.32 18.22 -7.67
N THR A 92 -22.24 17.61 -7.18
CA THR A 92 -22.26 16.35 -6.43
C THR A 92 -21.92 16.53 -4.95
N PRO A 93 -22.31 15.62 -4.05
CA PRO A 93 -21.94 15.66 -2.63
C PRO A 93 -20.42 15.71 -2.43
N LEU A 94 -19.67 14.84 -3.11
CA LEU A 94 -18.20 14.81 -3.07
C LEU A 94 -17.57 16.15 -3.50
N ALA A 95 -18.00 16.70 -4.63
CA ALA A 95 -17.51 18.01 -5.08
C ALA A 95 -17.87 19.13 -4.10
N ARG A 96 -19.01 19.04 -3.40
CA ARG A 96 -19.37 20.00 -2.34
C ARG A 96 -18.48 19.83 -1.11
N ALA A 97 -18.14 18.60 -0.71
CA ALA A 97 -17.28 18.36 0.43
C ALA A 97 -15.86 18.88 0.18
N ILE A 98 -15.25 18.55 -0.97
CA ILE A 98 -13.94 19.07 -1.36
C ILE A 98 -13.95 20.60 -1.42
N TRP A 99 -15.00 21.19 -2.00
CA TRP A 99 -15.17 22.64 -2.02
C TRP A 99 -15.29 23.23 -0.61
N ASN A 100 -16.00 22.55 0.29
CA ASN A 100 -16.16 23.02 1.66
C ASN A 100 -14.84 23.00 2.43
N VAL A 101 -13.93 22.06 2.18
CA VAL A 101 -12.57 22.09 2.74
C VAL A 101 -11.84 23.34 2.27
N ALA A 102 -11.85 23.64 0.97
CA ALA A 102 -11.21 24.86 0.45
C ALA A 102 -11.76 26.14 1.11
N VAL A 103 -13.06 26.17 1.41
CA VAL A 103 -13.71 27.32 2.08
C VAL A 103 -13.46 27.33 3.59
N SER A 104 -13.51 26.19 4.27
CA SER A 104 -13.32 26.10 5.73
C SER A 104 -11.90 26.40 6.14
N GLU A 105 -10.94 25.95 5.33
CA GLU A 105 -9.52 26.13 5.59
C GLU A 105 -8.99 27.51 5.18
N ASP A 106 -9.85 28.36 4.61
CA ASP A 106 -9.52 29.72 4.14
C ASP A 106 -8.23 29.73 3.32
N ILE A 107 -8.19 28.89 2.28
CA ILE A 107 -6.95 28.58 1.57
C ILE A 107 -6.41 29.81 0.82
N ASP A 108 -5.10 30.01 0.91
CA ASP A 108 -4.36 31.06 0.19
C ASP A 108 -3.93 30.60 -1.20
N PHE A 109 -3.81 29.29 -1.44
CA PHE A 109 -3.45 28.72 -2.73
C PHE A 109 -3.98 27.29 -2.90
N LEU A 110 -4.40 26.93 -4.12
CA LEU A 110 -4.74 25.55 -4.50
C LEU A 110 -3.70 24.95 -5.49
N ILE A 111 -3.23 23.74 -5.21
CA ILE A 111 -2.50 22.90 -6.16
C ILE A 111 -3.30 21.62 -6.41
N ASP A 112 -3.68 21.39 -7.67
CA ASP A 112 -4.46 20.23 -8.09
C ASP A 112 -3.59 19.35 -9.00
N MET A 113 -3.22 18.16 -8.54
CA MET A 113 -2.23 17.29 -9.19
C MET A 113 -2.92 16.21 -10.03
N HIS A 114 -2.54 16.14 -11.31
CA HIS A 114 -3.10 15.27 -12.34
C HIS A 114 -1.96 14.58 -13.12
N SER A 115 -2.33 13.64 -13.97
CA SER A 115 -1.48 13.21 -15.08
C SER A 115 -2.31 13.04 -16.34
N SER A 116 -1.66 13.16 -17.48
CA SER A 116 -2.34 13.13 -18.77
C SER A 116 -1.51 12.42 -19.82
N HIS A 117 -2.20 11.93 -20.84
CA HIS A 117 -1.56 11.46 -22.05
C HIS A 117 -0.86 12.62 -22.78
N GLY A 118 0.11 12.29 -23.64
CA GLY A 118 0.87 13.22 -24.47
C GLY A 118 1.59 14.35 -23.74
N ILE A 119 2.09 15.31 -24.52
CA ILE A 119 2.80 16.51 -24.03
C ILE A 119 2.13 17.77 -24.57
N TYR A 120 1.87 18.72 -23.67
CA TYR A 120 1.21 19.98 -24.02
C TYR A 120 1.98 20.74 -25.11
N ARG A 121 1.26 21.14 -26.17
CA ARG A 121 1.77 21.78 -27.41
C ARG A 121 2.60 20.91 -28.35
N GLN A 122 2.80 19.63 -28.02
CA GLN A 122 3.44 18.66 -28.90
C GLN A 122 2.45 17.63 -29.46
N GLY A 123 1.18 17.69 -29.02
CA GLY A 123 0.08 16.84 -29.49
C GLY A 123 -1.28 17.32 -28.97
N ASP A 124 -2.20 16.39 -28.82
CA ASP A 124 -3.54 16.55 -28.24
C ASP A 124 -3.59 16.40 -26.71
N GLY A 125 -2.53 15.87 -26.11
CA GLY A 125 -2.33 15.74 -24.67
C GLY A 125 -2.01 17.05 -23.93
N VAL A 126 -2.11 17.02 -22.60
CA VAL A 126 -1.78 18.16 -21.71
C VAL A 126 -0.66 17.86 -20.70
N GLY A 127 -0.02 16.69 -20.78
CA GLY A 127 1.10 16.32 -19.92
C GLY A 127 2.31 17.25 -20.03
N GLN A 128 3.16 17.23 -19.00
CA GLN A 128 4.25 18.19 -18.79
C GLN A 128 3.75 19.66 -18.84
N GLY A 129 2.62 19.91 -18.16
CA GLY A 129 1.93 21.20 -18.18
C GLY A 129 1.64 21.72 -16.78
N ILE A 130 1.93 23.00 -16.52
CA ILE A 130 1.46 23.72 -15.32
C ILE A 130 0.44 24.77 -15.74
N PHE A 131 -0.80 24.66 -15.26
CA PHE A 131 -1.93 25.49 -15.71
C PHE A 131 -2.51 26.33 -14.57
N SER A 132 -2.26 27.64 -14.55
CA SER A 132 -2.68 28.52 -13.47
C SER A 132 -4.05 29.20 -13.72
N THR A 133 -4.65 29.71 -12.64
CA THR A 133 -5.70 30.74 -12.67
C THR A 133 -5.13 32.12 -13.03
N ALA A 134 -6.02 33.08 -13.29
CA ALA A 134 -5.67 34.50 -13.40
C ALA A 134 -5.71 35.21 -12.04
N ALA A 135 -6.38 34.63 -11.05
CA ALA A 135 -6.44 35.13 -9.68
C ALA A 135 -5.06 35.25 -9.01
N GLY A 136 -4.89 36.30 -8.22
CA GLY A 136 -3.68 36.57 -7.45
C GLY A 136 -2.40 36.55 -8.29
N ASN A 137 -1.35 35.93 -7.74
CA ASN A 137 -0.04 35.81 -8.38
C ASN A 137 0.18 34.45 -9.07
N ALA A 138 -0.86 33.64 -9.29
CA ALA A 138 -0.73 32.27 -9.80
C ALA A 138 0.05 32.18 -11.13
N THR A 139 -0.15 33.16 -12.02
CA THR A 139 0.57 33.24 -13.31
C THR A 139 2.07 33.46 -13.14
N ALA A 140 2.49 34.21 -12.11
CA ALA A 140 3.90 34.47 -11.84
C ALA A 140 4.59 33.21 -11.29
N TYR A 141 3.98 32.55 -10.30
CA TYR A 141 4.46 31.27 -9.77
C TYR A 141 4.59 30.22 -10.87
N ARG A 142 3.53 30.00 -11.66
CA ARG A 142 3.57 29.05 -12.80
C ARG A 142 4.76 29.29 -13.73
N LYS A 143 5.06 30.55 -14.08
CA LYS A 143 6.18 30.86 -14.97
C LYS A 143 7.52 30.49 -14.34
N ARG A 144 7.71 30.79 -13.06
CA ARG A 144 8.95 30.46 -12.34
C ARG A 144 9.10 28.96 -12.13
N LEU A 145 8.03 28.25 -11.76
CA LEU A 145 8.04 26.80 -11.65
C LEU A 145 8.34 26.10 -12.98
N VAL A 146 7.77 26.57 -14.10
CA VAL A 146 8.12 26.05 -15.44
C VAL A 146 9.60 26.27 -15.74
N SER A 147 10.15 27.45 -15.43
CA SER A 147 11.60 27.71 -15.57
C SER A 147 12.42 26.79 -14.68
N TYR A 148 12.08 26.70 -13.39
CA TYR A 148 12.77 25.84 -12.42
C TYR A 148 12.82 24.38 -12.89
N MET A 149 11.68 23.82 -13.30
CA MET A 149 11.63 22.44 -13.79
C MET A 149 12.55 22.24 -14.98
N ASN A 150 12.49 23.13 -15.98
CA ASN A 150 13.27 22.99 -17.21
C ASN A 150 14.75 23.28 -17.03
N GLU A 151 15.12 24.06 -16.02
CA GLU A 151 16.51 24.45 -15.76
C GLU A 151 17.21 23.51 -14.78
N ASN A 152 16.47 22.87 -13.86
CA ASN A 152 17.05 22.14 -12.72
C ASN A 152 16.58 20.69 -12.56
N VAL A 153 15.41 20.31 -13.10
CA VAL A 153 14.82 18.98 -12.83
C VAL A 153 14.74 18.12 -14.10
N ILE A 154 14.40 18.72 -15.24
CA ILE A 154 14.21 18.02 -16.50
C ILE A 154 15.53 17.91 -17.25
N THR A 155 16.07 16.69 -17.32
CA THR A 155 17.33 16.38 -18.02
C THR A 155 17.13 16.15 -19.52
N ASP A 156 16.02 15.51 -19.93
CA ASP A 156 15.64 15.37 -21.33
C ASP A 156 14.63 16.45 -21.74
N SER A 157 15.10 17.38 -22.58
CA SER A 157 14.32 18.50 -23.11
C SER A 157 13.05 18.10 -23.87
N THR A 158 12.91 16.84 -24.30
CA THR A 158 11.66 16.30 -24.86
C THR A 158 10.50 16.47 -23.87
N PHE A 159 10.79 16.32 -22.58
CA PHE A 159 9.82 16.43 -21.48
C PHE A 159 9.81 17.81 -20.81
N ALA A 160 10.30 18.85 -21.49
CA ALA A 160 10.27 20.20 -20.96
C ALA A 160 8.83 20.61 -20.60
N TYR A 161 8.65 21.07 -19.37
CA TYR A 161 7.40 21.62 -18.89
C TYR A 161 7.04 22.88 -19.64
N SER A 162 5.75 23.06 -19.89
CA SER A 162 5.21 24.33 -20.36
C SER A 162 3.90 24.63 -19.62
N GLY A 163 3.08 25.53 -20.15
CA GLY A 163 1.82 25.85 -19.47
C GLY A 163 1.12 27.09 -19.98
N ALA A 164 -0.06 27.33 -19.44
CA ALA A 164 -0.90 28.47 -19.75
C ALA A 164 -1.68 28.97 -18.54
N THR A 165 -2.07 30.23 -18.59
CA THR A 165 -3.05 30.81 -17.67
C THR A 165 -4.41 30.75 -18.32
N SER A 166 -5.42 30.25 -17.61
CA SER A 166 -6.81 30.27 -18.08
C SER A 166 -7.63 31.32 -17.30
N PRO A 167 -8.62 32.00 -17.94
CA PRO A 167 -9.50 32.91 -17.23
C PRO A 167 -10.26 32.21 -16.10
N ASP A 168 -10.42 32.90 -14.98
CA ASP A 168 -11.15 32.38 -13.82
C ASP A 168 -12.59 32.07 -14.21
N GLY A 169 -13.11 30.96 -13.70
CA GLY A 169 -14.48 30.55 -13.95
C GLY A 169 -14.85 30.17 -15.40
N SER A 170 -13.88 30.01 -16.30
CA SER A 170 -14.18 29.61 -17.70
C SER A 170 -14.68 28.16 -17.86
N ARG A 171 -14.48 27.31 -16.84
CA ARG A 171 -14.78 25.87 -16.85
C ARG A 171 -15.28 25.40 -15.48
N PRO A 172 -16.09 24.33 -15.40
CA PRO A 172 -16.61 23.81 -14.14
C PRO A 172 -15.61 22.89 -13.41
N MET A 173 -14.37 23.36 -13.24
CA MET A 173 -13.25 22.66 -12.61
C MET A 173 -12.92 23.27 -11.25
N LEU A 174 -12.36 22.49 -10.33
CA LEU A 174 -12.04 22.94 -8.96
C LEU A 174 -11.17 24.22 -8.99
N LYS A 175 -10.04 24.17 -9.73
CA LYS A 175 -9.15 25.31 -9.96
C LYS A 175 -9.88 26.57 -10.42
N HIS A 176 -10.78 26.42 -11.40
CA HIS A 176 -11.51 27.55 -11.98
C HIS A 176 -12.54 28.15 -11.02
N LYS A 177 -13.15 27.31 -10.18
CA LYS A 177 -14.11 27.73 -9.16
C LYS A 177 -13.42 28.45 -8.01
N VAL A 178 -12.28 27.95 -7.52
CA VAL A 178 -11.47 28.62 -6.49
C VAL A 178 -11.07 30.03 -6.95
N GLY A 179 -10.54 30.16 -8.17
CA GLY A 179 -10.17 31.46 -8.73
C GLY A 179 -11.36 32.42 -8.89
N ALA A 180 -12.53 31.94 -9.31
CA ALA A 180 -13.69 32.79 -9.57
C ALA A 180 -14.46 33.19 -8.32
N ASP A 181 -14.67 32.24 -7.40
CA ASP A 181 -15.60 32.41 -6.28
C ASP A 181 -14.89 32.87 -5.01
N LEU A 182 -13.60 32.50 -4.81
CA LEU A 182 -12.79 32.92 -3.66
C LEU A 182 -11.79 34.03 -4.00
N ASN A 183 -11.56 34.31 -5.29
CA ASN A 183 -10.44 35.15 -5.74
C ASN A 183 -9.07 34.64 -5.26
N THR A 184 -8.97 33.32 -5.05
CA THR A 184 -7.76 32.64 -4.58
C THR A 184 -6.95 32.09 -5.76
N PRO A 185 -5.62 32.27 -5.77
CA PRO A 185 -4.77 31.69 -6.81
C PRO A 185 -4.77 30.16 -6.78
N GLY A 186 -4.62 29.52 -7.94
CA GLY A 186 -4.52 28.08 -8.01
C GLY A 186 -3.86 27.59 -9.31
N MET A 187 -3.37 26.36 -9.29
CA MET A 187 -2.77 25.72 -10.47
C MET A 187 -3.09 24.23 -10.55
N ILE A 188 -3.06 23.71 -11.78
CA ILE A 188 -3.02 22.26 -12.03
C ILE A 188 -1.60 21.90 -12.48
N ILE A 189 -1.08 20.78 -12.00
CA ILE A 189 0.17 20.16 -12.47
C ILE A 189 -0.21 18.88 -13.23
N GLU A 190 0.23 18.76 -14.48
CA GLU A 190 0.00 17.60 -15.35
C GLU A 190 1.35 16.94 -15.67
N SER A 191 1.61 15.75 -15.13
CA SER A 191 2.70 14.89 -15.62
C SER A 191 2.24 14.06 -16.83
N THR A 192 3.17 13.61 -17.68
CA THR A 192 2.84 12.66 -18.76
C THR A 192 3.09 11.23 -18.30
N TYR A 193 2.15 10.33 -18.58
CA TYR A 193 2.28 8.88 -18.34
C TYR A 193 2.67 8.08 -19.58
N GLU A 194 2.92 8.76 -20.72
CA GLU A 194 3.41 8.11 -21.93
C GLU A 194 4.96 8.01 -21.95
N TYR A 195 5.50 7.40 -23.01
CA TYR A 195 6.94 7.31 -23.30
C TYR A 195 7.74 6.51 -22.26
N ASP A 196 7.16 5.43 -21.75
CA ASP A 196 7.76 4.52 -20.76
C ASP A 196 8.23 5.24 -19.49
N ARG A 197 7.62 6.39 -19.17
CA ARG A 197 7.92 7.14 -17.96
C ARG A 197 7.36 6.42 -16.75
N SER A 198 8.26 5.88 -15.94
CA SER A 198 7.91 5.23 -14.69
C SER A 198 7.08 6.16 -13.80
N ILE A 199 6.18 5.57 -13.01
CA ILE A 199 5.42 6.30 -12.00
C ILE A 199 6.33 7.01 -11.01
N ALA A 200 7.48 6.42 -10.67
CA ALA A 200 8.49 7.02 -9.78
C ALA A 200 9.01 8.36 -10.34
N THR A 201 9.40 8.41 -11.62
CA THR A 201 9.86 9.66 -12.23
C THR A 201 8.73 10.69 -12.36
N GLN A 202 7.49 10.27 -12.57
CA GLN A 202 6.34 11.19 -12.57
C GLN A 202 6.14 11.81 -11.19
N VAL A 203 6.16 10.99 -10.14
CA VAL A 203 6.01 11.42 -8.74
C VAL A 203 7.16 12.36 -8.37
N GLN A 204 8.41 11.99 -8.64
CA GLN A 204 9.59 12.82 -8.41
C GLN A 204 9.47 14.21 -9.04
N ASN A 205 9.04 14.28 -10.30
CA ASN A 205 8.89 15.57 -10.98
C ASN A 205 7.75 16.40 -10.38
N THR A 206 6.64 15.75 -10.02
CA THR A 206 5.47 16.43 -9.44
C THR A 206 5.79 16.97 -8.05
N THR A 207 6.44 16.18 -7.20
CA THR A 207 6.89 16.60 -5.87
C THR A 207 7.94 17.71 -5.97
N ALA A 208 8.87 17.67 -6.94
CA ALA A 208 9.82 18.77 -7.16
C ALA A 208 9.12 20.11 -7.47
N VAL A 209 8.08 20.12 -8.31
CA VAL A 209 7.28 21.33 -8.58
C VAL A 209 6.64 21.86 -7.29
N VAL A 210 6.03 20.98 -6.49
CA VAL A 210 5.33 21.38 -5.26
C VAL A 210 6.31 21.89 -4.21
N ARG A 211 7.47 21.25 -4.06
CA ARG A 211 8.51 21.67 -3.11
C ARG A 211 9.04 23.05 -3.46
N GLU A 212 9.38 23.30 -4.72
CA GLU A 212 9.83 24.64 -5.13
C GLU A 212 8.73 25.69 -4.95
N PHE A 213 7.47 25.33 -5.22
CA PHE A 213 6.36 26.23 -4.91
C PHE A 213 6.29 26.54 -3.41
N PHE A 214 6.43 25.55 -2.53
CA PHE A 214 6.41 25.76 -1.08
C PHE A 214 7.55 26.67 -0.61
N ARG A 215 8.74 26.55 -1.22
CA ARG A 215 9.86 27.48 -0.98
C ARG A 215 9.51 28.90 -1.41
N GLU A 216 9.04 29.10 -2.65
CA GLU A 216 8.70 30.45 -3.14
C GLU A 216 7.46 31.06 -2.45
N TYR A 217 6.55 30.22 -1.95
CA TYR A 217 5.32 30.64 -1.26
C TYR A 217 5.53 30.84 0.24
N GLY A 218 6.65 30.35 0.78
CA GLY A 218 7.08 30.59 2.17
C GLY A 218 6.57 29.56 3.18
N LEU A 219 6.23 28.33 2.74
CA LEU A 219 5.94 27.21 3.65
C LEU A 219 7.22 26.48 4.08
N ILE A 220 8.23 26.45 3.20
CA ILE A 220 9.56 25.92 3.47
C ILE A 220 10.52 27.09 3.42
N THR A 221 11.20 27.38 4.53
CA THR A 221 12.03 28.60 4.70
C THR A 221 13.48 28.29 5.03
N ARG A 222 13.82 27.03 5.33
CA ARG A 222 15.22 26.59 5.44
C ARG A 222 15.92 26.83 4.10
N SER A 223 16.99 27.62 4.13
CA SER A 223 17.86 27.81 2.99
C SER A 223 18.75 26.58 2.86
N HIS A 224 18.41 25.70 1.92
CA HIS A 224 19.23 24.56 1.53
C HIS A 224 20.66 24.99 1.17
N ASN A 225 21.64 24.18 1.56
CA ASN A 225 23.03 24.46 1.26
C ASN A 225 23.31 24.10 -0.21
N ALA A 226 23.39 25.12 -1.07
CA ALA A 226 23.80 24.96 -2.47
C ALA A 226 25.31 24.64 -2.63
N ALA A 227 26.06 24.61 -1.54
CA ALA A 227 27.46 24.20 -1.51
C ALA A 227 27.56 22.77 -0.97
N ALA A 228 28.43 21.96 -1.58
CA ALA A 228 28.67 20.58 -1.16
C ALA A 228 29.30 20.45 0.24
N ASP A 229 29.71 21.55 0.87
CA ASP A 229 30.15 21.56 2.26
C ASP A 229 28.90 21.70 3.15
N ASN A 230 28.48 20.61 3.81
CA ASN A 230 27.29 20.48 4.68
C ASN A 230 25.91 20.34 3.98
N ALA A 231 25.85 19.74 2.79
CA ALA A 231 24.59 19.35 2.17
C ALA A 231 23.99 18.06 2.76
N LEU A 232 24.74 17.27 3.54
CA LEU A 232 24.23 16.08 4.24
C LEU A 232 24.24 16.31 5.76
N LEU A 233 23.06 16.22 6.38
CA LEU A 233 22.84 16.47 7.81
C LEU A 233 22.73 15.16 8.58
N TYR A 234 23.42 15.06 9.72
CA TYR A 234 23.28 13.99 10.71
C TYR A 234 22.42 14.47 11.89
N HIS A 235 21.62 13.57 12.48
CA HIS A 235 20.61 13.91 13.50
C HIS A 235 21.01 13.58 14.95
N ASP A 236 22.28 13.27 15.21
CA ASP A 236 22.75 12.86 16.55
C ASP A 236 21.99 11.64 17.13
N ASP A 237 21.56 10.73 16.26
CA ASP A 237 20.62 9.64 16.56
C ASP A 237 21.23 8.23 16.45
N ALA A 238 22.54 8.09 16.58
CA ALA A 238 23.20 6.79 16.43
C ALA A 238 22.73 5.79 17.49
N ALA A 239 22.22 4.66 17.04
CA ALA A 239 21.67 3.59 17.86
C ALA A 239 22.45 2.28 17.63
N VAL A 240 22.75 1.57 18.73
CA VAL A 240 23.34 0.23 18.68
C VAL A 240 22.24 -0.80 18.53
N VAL A 241 22.48 -1.79 17.69
CA VAL A 241 21.47 -2.78 17.31
C VAL A 241 22.00 -4.17 17.61
N ASP A 242 21.17 -4.94 18.32
CA ASP A 242 21.31 -6.39 18.43
C ASP A 242 20.61 -6.96 17.19
N ALA A 243 21.37 -7.20 16.12
CA ALA A 243 20.76 -7.64 14.88
C ALA A 243 20.28 -9.09 15.04
N SER A 244 19.01 -9.34 14.73
CA SER A 244 18.39 -10.65 14.95
C SER A 244 18.96 -11.78 14.09
N VAL A 245 19.85 -11.45 13.16
CA VAL A 245 20.52 -12.42 12.28
C VAL A 245 21.68 -13.14 12.98
N ASP A 246 22.13 -12.70 14.17
CA ASP A 246 23.24 -13.36 14.89
C ASP A 246 22.90 -13.65 16.36
N ASP A 247 23.20 -14.88 16.79
CA ASP A 247 22.95 -15.44 18.13
C ASP A 247 24.06 -15.12 19.15
N ASN A 248 25.00 -14.24 18.82
CA ASN A 248 26.15 -13.92 19.67
C ASN A 248 25.79 -13.14 20.96
N GLY A 249 24.58 -12.59 21.05
CA GLY A 249 24.07 -11.83 22.20
C GLY A 249 24.78 -10.48 22.43
N LYS A 250 25.31 -9.86 21.37
CA LYS A 250 26.01 -8.58 21.36
C LYS A 250 25.28 -7.60 20.44
N ARG A 251 25.15 -6.35 20.88
CA ARG A 251 24.68 -5.23 20.04
C ARG A 251 25.81 -4.74 19.15
N SER A 252 26.19 -5.58 18.19
CA SER A 252 27.34 -5.39 17.31
C SER A 252 27.01 -4.68 15.99
N GLY A 253 25.74 -4.29 15.80
CA GLY A 253 25.33 -3.38 14.73
C GLY A 253 25.23 -1.92 15.19
N LEU A 254 25.30 -1.00 14.23
CA LEU A 254 25.04 0.44 14.45
C LEU A 254 24.10 0.96 13.36
N SER A 255 23.17 1.85 13.73
CA SER A 255 22.34 2.60 12.78
C SER A 255 22.26 4.08 13.10
N PHE A 256 22.01 4.92 12.10
CA PHE A 256 21.79 6.36 12.25
C PHE A 256 21.09 6.98 11.03
N THR A 257 20.49 8.16 11.17
CA THR A 257 19.80 8.87 10.08
C THR A 257 20.64 10.00 9.49
N VAL A 258 20.59 10.14 8.17
CA VAL A 258 21.14 11.29 7.44
C VAL A 258 20.08 11.92 6.54
N THR A 259 20.10 13.25 6.35
CA THR A 259 19.18 13.99 5.45
C THR A 259 19.95 14.69 4.35
N ASN A 260 19.45 14.55 3.12
CA ASN A 260 19.88 15.38 2.00
C ASN A 260 19.28 16.79 2.14
N ASP A 261 20.09 17.77 2.56
CA ASP A 261 19.73 19.19 2.65
C ASP A 261 20.16 20.01 1.41
N ALA A 262 20.56 19.35 0.33
CA ALA A 262 20.78 19.99 -0.96
C ALA A 262 19.46 20.24 -1.70
N ASP A 263 19.49 21.19 -2.63
CA ASP A 263 18.37 21.52 -3.54
C ASP A 263 18.18 20.51 -4.70
N SER A 264 18.91 19.40 -4.69
CA SER A 264 18.91 18.37 -5.75
C SER A 264 19.00 16.95 -5.18
N SER A 265 18.88 15.93 -6.03
CA SER A 265 19.15 14.56 -5.59
C SER A 265 20.61 14.43 -5.14
N MET A 266 20.83 13.51 -4.22
CA MET A 266 22.13 13.18 -3.66
C MET A 266 22.36 11.69 -3.79
N TRP A 267 23.56 11.30 -4.21
CA TRP A 267 24.01 9.91 -4.16
C TRP A 267 25.12 9.78 -3.12
N ILE A 268 24.99 8.83 -2.20
CA ILE A 268 26.05 8.54 -1.23
C ILE A 268 27.06 7.63 -1.93
N GLN A 269 28.32 8.09 -1.96
CA GLN A 269 29.42 7.46 -2.68
C GLN A 269 30.27 6.62 -1.74
N ASP A 270 30.69 7.20 -0.60
CA ASP A 270 31.57 6.50 0.33
C ASP A 270 31.09 6.66 1.76
N VAL A 271 31.36 5.64 2.57
CA VAL A 271 31.28 5.72 4.02
C VAL A 271 32.63 5.33 4.61
N ARG A 272 33.36 6.32 5.12
CA ARG A 272 34.57 6.11 5.93
C ARG A 272 34.20 5.85 7.38
N ILE A 273 34.80 4.82 7.96
CA ILE A 273 34.49 4.30 9.30
C ILE A 273 35.77 4.24 10.12
N GLU A 274 35.83 5.01 11.21
CA GLU A 274 37.00 5.13 12.07
C GLU A 274 36.61 4.93 13.55
N PRO A 275 36.80 3.72 14.11
CA PRO A 275 36.57 3.49 15.53
C PRO A 275 37.48 4.36 16.41
N ALA A 276 36.97 4.79 17.58
CA ALA A 276 37.71 5.67 18.49
C ALA A 276 38.83 4.99 19.27
N ASN A 277 38.89 3.65 19.26
CA ASN A 277 39.87 2.83 19.96
C ASN A 277 40.18 1.55 19.16
N ASP A 278 41.24 0.85 19.57
CA ASP A 278 41.69 -0.39 18.93
C ASP A 278 40.87 -1.62 19.40
N ASP A 279 39.85 -1.43 20.25
CA ASP A 279 38.96 -2.51 20.71
C ASP A 279 37.87 -2.84 19.66
N ILE A 280 37.90 -2.16 18.51
CA ILE A 280 37.08 -2.42 17.31
C ILE A 280 38.02 -2.39 16.11
N ASP A 281 38.29 -3.54 15.50
CA ASP A 281 39.27 -3.70 14.42
C ASP A 281 38.70 -4.30 13.13
N GLY A 282 37.41 -4.67 13.12
CA GLY A 282 36.75 -5.29 11.98
C GLY A 282 35.30 -4.86 11.80
N LEU A 283 34.84 -4.98 10.56
CA LEU A 283 33.43 -4.93 10.16
C LEU A 283 33.18 -6.13 9.25
N SER A 284 32.25 -7.02 9.59
CA SER A 284 32.04 -8.27 8.84
C SER A 284 30.57 -8.56 8.54
N ASP A 285 30.30 -9.00 7.33
CA ASP A 285 29.07 -9.66 6.91
C ASP A 285 28.72 -10.89 7.76
N HIS A 286 27.43 -11.24 7.80
CA HIS A 286 26.99 -12.49 8.44
C HIS A 286 27.07 -13.69 7.48
N SER A 287 26.81 -13.43 6.20
CA SER A 287 26.73 -14.40 5.12
C SER A 287 27.14 -13.73 3.80
N TYR A 288 27.19 -14.50 2.72
CA TYR A 288 27.41 -13.98 1.36
C TYR A 288 26.15 -13.34 0.75
N ASP A 289 25.12 -13.07 1.56
CA ASP A 289 23.85 -12.50 1.08
C ASP A 289 23.85 -10.97 1.27
N GLU A 290 23.09 -10.26 0.44
CA GLU A 290 23.08 -8.80 0.44
C GLU A 290 21.85 -8.23 1.15
N GLY A 291 22.02 -7.29 2.09
CA GLY A 291 20.89 -6.61 2.72
C GLY A 291 21.15 -6.01 4.09
N LYS A 292 20.08 -5.42 4.65
CA LYS A 292 20.08 -4.79 5.98
C LYS A 292 20.46 -5.81 7.06
N TRP A 293 21.52 -5.50 7.81
CA TRP A 293 22.12 -6.37 8.84
C TRP A 293 22.78 -7.65 8.32
N VAL A 294 22.82 -7.85 7.01
CA VAL A 294 23.47 -9.02 6.40
C VAL A 294 24.82 -8.60 5.82
N SER A 295 24.82 -7.48 5.08
CA SER A 295 26.01 -6.85 4.51
C SER A 295 26.68 -5.89 5.48
N GLU A 296 27.92 -5.50 5.17
CA GLU A 296 28.68 -4.56 5.99
C GLU A 296 28.02 -3.20 6.11
N LEU A 297 27.43 -2.74 5.00
CA LEU A 297 26.75 -1.46 4.88
C LEU A 297 25.45 -1.62 4.10
N PHE A 298 24.37 -1.11 4.68
CA PHE A 298 23.09 -0.94 4.01
C PHE A 298 22.53 0.45 4.31
N ILE A 299 21.99 1.13 3.31
CA ILE A 299 21.41 2.48 3.43
C ILE A 299 19.98 2.44 2.88
N ASP A 300 18.99 2.61 3.76
CA ASP A 300 17.57 2.67 3.41
C ASP A 300 17.21 4.10 2.97
N ALA A 301 16.93 4.31 1.68
CA ALA A 301 16.72 5.63 1.08
C ALA A 301 15.50 5.68 0.16
N ASP A 302 14.91 6.87 0.00
CA ASP A 302 13.60 7.04 -0.66
C ASP A 302 13.60 6.79 -2.17
N VAL A 303 14.73 7.02 -2.86
CA VAL A 303 14.83 6.80 -4.31
C VAL A 303 15.45 5.45 -4.63
N ARG A 304 16.55 5.10 -3.95
CA ARG A 304 17.23 3.81 -4.12
C ARG A 304 18.08 3.51 -2.90
N ASN A 305 17.93 2.31 -2.35
CA ASN A 305 18.77 1.84 -1.25
C ASN A 305 20.21 1.66 -1.69
N GLY A 306 21.14 1.91 -0.78
CA GLY A 306 22.55 1.55 -0.95
C GLY A 306 22.87 0.24 -0.25
N VAL A 307 23.77 -0.54 -0.82
CA VAL A 307 24.27 -1.78 -0.21
C VAL A 307 25.69 -2.02 -0.67
N THR A 308 26.55 -2.49 0.24
CA THR A 308 27.89 -2.98 -0.07
C THR A 308 28.17 -4.24 0.74
N ASP A 309 28.54 -5.31 0.04
CA ASP A 309 28.89 -6.62 0.60
C ASP A 309 30.37 -6.93 0.31
N LEU A 310 31.19 -6.93 1.36
CA LEU A 310 32.63 -7.10 1.32
C LEU A 310 33.00 -8.53 1.76
N ASN A 311 32.89 -9.50 0.85
CA ASN A 311 33.25 -10.91 1.08
C ASN A 311 34.21 -11.20 2.26
N GLY A 312 33.65 -11.60 3.41
CA GLY A 312 34.40 -11.98 4.61
C GLY A 312 34.89 -10.81 5.44
N GLY A 313 34.23 -9.66 5.33
CA GLY A 313 34.50 -8.46 6.09
C GLY A 313 35.70 -7.62 5.64
N THR A 314 35.94 -6.56 6.41
CA THR A 314 37.01 -5.61 6.22
C THR A 314 37.60 -5.16 7.55
N SER A 315 38.90 -4.90 7.58
CA SER A 315 39.58 -4.36 8.75
C SER A 315 39.26 -2.88 8.92
N LEU A 316 38.96 -2.44 10.14
CA LEU A 316 38.77 -1.04 10.49
C LEU A 316 40.08 -0.38 10.98
N PRO A 317 40.30 0.92 10.71
CA PRO A 317 39.44 1.82 9.95
C PRO A 317 39.42 1.52 8.45
N THR A 318 38.30 1.78 7.80
CA THR A 318 38.10 1.50 6.36
C THR A 318 37.32 2.61 5.65
N ILE A 319 37.28 2.52 4.32
CA ILE A 319 36.36 3.27 3.47
C ILE A 319 35.58 2.23 2.68
N ILE A 320 34.26 2.24 2.84
CA ILE A 320 33.34 1.46 2.03
C ILE A 320 32.93 2.33 0.86
N ASP A 321 33.25 1.87 -0.35
CA ASP A 321 32.95 2.53 -1.62
C ASP A 321 31.65 1.91 -2.19
N LEU A 322 30.66 2.76 -2.45
CA LEU A 322 29.38 2.38 -3.05
C LEU A 322 29.33 2.73 -4.54
N ASP A 323 30.36 3.39 -5.09
CA ASP A 323 30.38 3.87 -6.46
C ASP A 323 30.82 2.79 -7.48
N THR A 324 30.35 2.90 -8.72
CA THR A 324 30.67 1.94 -9.81
C THR A 324 31.93 2.32 -10.58
N ASP A 325 32.82 3.18 -10.03
CA ASP A 325 33.83 3.88 -10.83
C ASP A 325 35.15 3.12 -11.06
N GLY A 326 35.37 1.96 -10.44
CA GLY A 326 36.42 1.05 -10.92
C GLY A 326 37.07 0.06 -9.95
N PHE A 327 36.57 -0.12 -8.73
CA PHE A 327 37.01 -1.20 -7.84
C PHE A 327 35.86 -2.18 -7.58
N SER A 328 35.61 -3.05 -8.57
CA SER A 328 34.55 -4.06 -8.56
C SER A 328 34.63 -5.05 -7.38
N ASP A 329 33.55 -5.13 -6.61
CA ASP A 329 32.80 -6.38 -6.36
C ASP A 329 31.38 -6.25 -6.93
N SER A 330 30.68 -7.37 -7.08
CA SER A 330 29.44 -7.48 -7.88
C SER A 330 28.17 -7.00 -7.17
N ALA A 331 28.28 -6.40 -5.98
CA ALA A 331 27.20 -6.13 -5.04
C ALA A 331 26.98 -4.65 -4.70
N SER A 332 27.95 -3.77 -4.99
CA SER A 332 27.92 -2.38 -4.52
C SER A 332 26.93 -1.50 -5.31
N ILE A 333 25.95 -0.91 -4.62
CA ILE A 333 24.93 -0.01 -5.18
C ILE A 333 24.90 1.29 -4.37
N GLU A 334 24.99 2.45 -5.05
CA GLU A 334 24.86 3.76 -4.39
C GLU A 334 23.43 4.03 -3.90
N ALA A 335 23.32 4.51 -2.67
CA ALA A 335 22.07 5.07 -2.15
C ALA A 335 21.74 6.39 -2.82
N VAL A 336 20.48 6.61 -3.20
CA VAL A 336 19.99 7.85 -3.81
C VAL A 336 18.88 8.45 -2.96
N LEU A 337 19.05 9.73 -2.60
CA LEU A 337 18.14 10.51 -1.78
C LEU A 337 17.56 11.68 -2.58
N SER A 338 16.24 11.87 -2.52
CA SER A 338 15.62 13.12 -3.00
C SER A 338 16.09 14.33 -2.16
N SER A 339 16.03 15.53 -2.73
CA SER A 339 16.23 16.77 -1.96
C SER A 339 15.27 16.82 -0.76
N GLY A 340 15.81 17.01 0.44
CA GLY A 340 15.09 17.10 1.71
C GLY A 340 14.56 15.77 2.26
N SER A 341 14.92 14.61 1.69
CA SER A 341 14.58 13.30 2.25
C SER A 341 15.67 12.80 3.21
N SER A 342 15.31 11.85 4.06
CA SER A 342 16.22 11.18 4.98
C SER A 342 16.46 9.73 4.54
N ALA A 343 17.65 9.22 4.85
CA ALA A 343 18.00 7.82 4.74
C ALA A 343 18.53 7.28 6.08
N THR A 344 18.30 6.00 6.34
CA THR A 344 18.85 5.31 7.51
C THR A 344 20.05 4.47 7.10
N VAL A 345 21.20 4.72 7.71
CA VAL A 345 22.43 3.94 7.49
C VAL A 345 22.49 2.82 8.52
N HIS A 346 22.82 1.61 8.08
CA HIS A 346 22.98 0.40 8.88
C HIS A 346 24.37 -0.17 8.63
N LEU A 347 25.10 -0.43 9.72
CA LEU A 347 26.45 -0.98 9.71
C LEU A 347 26.49 -2.24 10.55
N TYR A 348 27.11 -3.29 10.00
CA TYR A 348 27.11 -4.61 10.59
C TYR A 348 28.36 -5.37 10.15
N GLN A 349 28.94 -6.29 10.89
CA GLN A 349 29.02 -6.44 12.31
C GLN A 349 30.37 -5.90 12.80
N PHE A 350 30.37 -5.06 13.83
CA PHE A 350 31.61 -4.60 14.44
C PHE A 350 32.29 -5.71 15.26
N GLU A 351 33.58 -5.93 15.03
CA GLU A 351 34.38 -6.99 15.65
C GLU A 351 35.69 -6.50 16.26
N SER A 352 36.25 -7.34 17.13
CA SER A 352 37.59 -7.25 17.73
C SER A 352 38.27 -8.62 17.66
N ASP A 353 39.41 -8.74 16.97
CA ASP A 353 40.12 -10.01 16.77
C ASP A 353 39.19 -11.13 16.22
N GLY A 354 38.24 -10.77 15.35
CA GLY A 354 37.25 -11.68 14.75
C GLY A 354 36.15 -12.14 15.72
N SER A 355 35.90 -11.36 16.78
CA SER A 355 34.80 -11.59 17.74
C SER A 355 33.88 -10.37 17.84
N PRO A 356 32.55 -10.54 17.83
CA PRO A 356 31.59 -9.44 17.90
C PRO A 356 31.76 -8.54 19.13
N VAL A 357 31.68 -7.23 18.92
CA VAL A 357 31.79 -6.20 19.97
C VAL A 357 30.41 -5.67 20.34
N ASP A 358 30.13 -5.46 21.64
CA ASP A 358 28.93 -4.70 22.05
C ASP A 358 29.23 -3.21 21.91
N MET A 359 28.63 -2.57 20.92
CA MET A 359 28.91 -1.18 20.54
C MET A 359 28.34 -0.16 21.54
N ALA A 360 27.65 -0.60 22.60
CA ALA A 360 27.05 0.30 23.58
C ALA A 360 28.11 1.05 24.40
N GLY A 361 28.12 2.39 24.26
CA GLY A 361 29.11 3.26 24.90
C GLY A 361 30.40 3.40 24.10
N GLU A 362 30.55 2.66 23.01
CA GLU A 362 31.62 2.86 22.03
C GLU A 362 31.30 4.08 21.13
N SER A 363 32.31 4.55 20.40
CA SER A 363 32.18 5.69 19.49
C SER A 363 32.92 5.40 18.20
N VAL A 364 32.29 5.78 17.09
CA VAL A 364 32.86 5.64 15.74
C VAL A 364 32.73 6.98 15.04
N ASP A 365 33.82 7.46 14.47
CA ASP A 365 33.81 8.63 13.60
C ASP A 365 33.47 8.20 12.17
N PHE A 366 32.47 8.86 11.59
CA PHE A 366 32.00 8.63 10.23
C PHE A 366 32.38 9.81 9.35
N THR A 367 32.76 9.53 8.11
CA THR A 367 32.74 10.53 7.04
C THR A 367 31.97 9.97 5.86
N VAL A 368 30.83 10.58 5.54
CA VAL A 368 29.97 10.20 4.42
C VAL A 368 30.26 11.12 3.24
N SER A 369 30.80 10.57 2.15
CA SER A 369 31.00 11.27 0.89
C SER A 369 29.76 11.13 0.00
N TYR A 370 29.42 12.18 -0.74
CA TYR A 370 28.27 12.18 -1.63
C TYR A 370 28.52 13.07 -2.85
N GLY A 371 27.77 12.80 -3.92
CA GLY A 371 27.63 13.73 -5.03
C GLY A 371 26.20 14.21 -5.22
N LEU A 372 26.07 15.31 -5.93
CA LEU A 372 24.81 15.98 -6.23
C LEU A 372 24.62 16.03 -7.76
N ASP A 373 23.37 16.07 -8.22
CA ASP A 373 23.00 16.16 -9.65
C ASP A 373 23.74 17.28 -10.43
N SER A 374 24.19 18.33 -9.73
CA SER A 374 25.01 19.40 -10.30
C SER A 374 26.44 18.97 -10.69
N GLY A 375 26.84 17.73 -10.39
CA GLY A 375 28.22 17.23 -10.46
C GLY A 375 29.13 17.73 -9.33
N ALA A 376 28.56 18.33 -8.30
CA ALA A 376 29.32 18.73 -7.11
C ALA A 376 29.48 17.51 -6.20
N VAL A 377 30.63 17.39 -5.54
CA VAL A 377 30.92 16.35 -4.57
C VAL A 377 31.25 17.00 -3.23
N GLY A 378 30.83 16.34 -2.14
CA GLY A 378 30.99 16.83 -0.78
C GLY A 378 31.13 15.68 0.21
N SER A 379 31.39 16.03 1.47
CA SER A 379 31.35 15.05 2.56
C SER A 379 30.87 15.68 3.86
N SER A 380 30.36 14.83 4.76
CA SER A 380 29.94 15.22 6.11
C SER A 380 30.59 14.28 7.13
N SER A 381 31.24 14.85 8.14
CA SER A 381 31.92 14.08 9.19
C SER A 381 31.24 14.30 10.55
N PHE A 382 30.97 13.21 11.27
CA PHE A 382 30.33 13.24 12.58
C PHE A 382 30.73 12.01 13.42
N THR A 383 30.54 12.10 14.73
CA THR A 383 30.78 10.97 15.64
C THR A 383 29.45 10.31 15.99
N GLY A 384 29.28 9.04 15.61
CA GLY A 384 28.18 8.22 16.09
C GLY A 384 28.43 7.79 17.53
N ARG A 385 27.57 8.21 18.47
CA ARG A 385 27.64 7.82 19.88
C ARG A 385 26.33 7.19 20.33
N SER A 386 26.41 5.94 20.77
CA SER A 386 25.26 5.29 21.41
C SER A 386 25.26 5.55 22.91
N ALA A 387 24.11 6.01 23.41
CA ALA A 387 23.93 6.24 24.83
C ALA A 387 24.02 4.91 25.61
N SER A 388 24.97 4.81 26.54
CA SER A 388 24.97 3.70 27.51
C SER A 388 23.67 3.74 28.32
N SER A 389 23.01 2.59 28.41
CA SER A 389 21.70 2.43 29.07
C SER A 389 21.66 3.13 30.44
N GLY A 390 20.92 4.24 30.50
CA GLY A 390 20.65 4.99 31.71
C GLY A 390 19.50 5.95 31.46
N SER A 391 18.40 5.78 32.19
CA SER A 391 17.26 6.68 32.17
C SER A 391 17.69 8.13 32.47
N GLY A 392 17.60 9.00 31.47
CA GLY A 392 17.94 10.41 31.59
C GLY A 392 17.18 11.24 30.57
N THR A 393 16.28 12.09 31.07
CA THR A 393 15.65 13.17 30.32
C THR A 393 16.73 14.11 29.73
N PRO A 394 16.47 14.81 28.61
CA PRO A 394 17.47 15.64 27.95
C PRO A 394 18.01 16.71 28.90
N SER A 395 19.31 16.68 29.19
CA SER A 395 19.96 17.74 29.96
C SER A 395 20.17 18.97 29.08
N GLN A 396 19.32 19.98 29.26
CA GLN A 396 19.75 21.36 29.05
C GLN A 396 20.77 21.74 30.12
N ASP A 397 21.83 22.41 29.66
CA ASP A 397 22.83 23.09 30.48
C ASP A 397 22.17 24.16 31.37
N SER A 398 22.27 24.02 32.71
CA SER A 398 22.41 25.16 33.64
C SER A 398 22.67 24.73 35.10
N SER A 399 23.90 24.97 35.53
CA SER A 399 24.48 25.15 36.89
C SER A 399 23.59 25.19 38.19
N VAL A 400 23.99 24.35 39.20
CA VAL A 400 24.20 24.64 40.67
C VAL A 400 22.97 24.47 41.67
N PRO A 401 23.09 24.02 42.96
CA PRO A 401 23.01 22.59 43.40
C PRO A 401 22.07 22.24 44.61
N SER A 402 21.72 20.94 44.71
CA SER A 402 21.45 20.11 45.91
C SER A 402 20.42 20.51 47.01
N HIS A 403 19.47 19.61 47.30
CA HIS A 403 19.35 18.88 48.59
C HIS A 403 18.06 18.04 48.68
N GLY A 404 18.19 16.80 49.21
CA GLY A 404 17.16 16.21 50.08
C GLY A 404 16.45 14.94 49.59
N SER A 405 16.99 13.79 49.99
CA SER A 405 16.37 12.46 49.96
C SER A 405 15.03 12.37 50.71
N ASN A 406 14.09 11.54 50.22
CA ASN A 406 13.51 10.48 51.06
C ASN A 406 12.76 9.41 50.25
N THR A 407 12.96 8.17 50.69
CA THR A 407 12.42 6.91 50.17
C THR A 407 11.03 6.61 50.73
N SER A 408 10.17 5.93 49.95
CA SER A 408 9.37 4.80 50.46
C SER A 408 8.68 4.02 49.33
N SER A 409 8.66 2.71 49.54
CA SER A 409 8.43 1.59 48.65
C SER A 409 6.98 1.17 48.41
N ARG A 410 6.83 0.32 47.37
CA ARG A 410 5.78 -0.70 47.08
C ARG A 410 4.57 -0.20 46.28
N ASP A 411 4.42 -0.69 45.05
CA ASP A 411 3.67 -1.94 44.82
C ASP A 411 4.09 -2.61 43.50
N SER A 412 4.00 -3.93 43.50
CA SER A 412 4.37 -4.86 42.45
C SER A 412 3.22 -5.04 41.45
N SER A 413 3.51 -4.84 40.17
CA SER A 413 2.78 -5.46 39.05
C SER A 413 3.76 -5.70 37.90
N ALA A 414 3.91 -6.96 37.51
CA ALA A 414 4.65 -7.34 36.31
C ALA A 414 4.13 -6.58 35.08
N PRO A 415 4.99 -6.07 34.18
CA PRO A 415 4.50 -5.48 32.95
C PRO A 415 3.99 -6.59 32.04
N SER A 416 2.72 -6.50 31.64
CA SER A 416 2.13 -7.25 30.53
C SER A 416 2.98 -7.07 29.26
N GLN A 417 3.31 -8.17 28.56
CA GLN A 417 3.83 -8.13 27.20
C GLN A 417 2.91 -7.25 26.35
N ARG A 418 3.43 -6.15 25.81
CA ARG A 418 2.74 -5.42 24.74
C ARG A 418 2.89 -6.26 23.47
N GLY A 419 1.79 -6.84 22.98
CA GLY A 419 1.79 -7.55 21.69
C GLY A 419 1.88 -6.55 20.54
N TYR A 420 2.91 -6.66 19.71
CA TYR A 420 3.17 -5.77 18.59
C TYR A 420 2.50 -6.23 17.29
N LEU A 421 2.50 -7.53 17.00
CA LEU A 421 1.63 -8.16 16.01
C LEU A 421 0.66 -9.09 16.74
N ALA A 422 -0.61 -9.10 16.33
CA ALA A 422 -1.65 -9.86 17.03
C ALA A 422 -2.49 -10.71 16.08
N TYR A 423 -2.56 -12.01 16.36
CA TYR A 423 -3.51 -12.93 15.73
C TYR A 423 -4.93 -12.66 16.22
N ASN A 424 -5.87 -12.54 15.28
CA ASN A 424 -7.25 -12.14 15.54
C ASN A 424 -8.18 -13.31 15.93
N LYS A 425 -7.66 -14.55 15.98
CA LYS A 425 -8.41 -15.76 16.41
C LYS A 425 -9.54 -16.15 15.48
N ASP A 426 -9.26 -16.03 14.18
CA ASP A 426 -10.21 -16.18 13.09
C ASP A 426 -9.76 -17.22 12.04
N ALA A 427 -8.86 -18.13 12.41
CA ALA A 427 -8.43 -19.19 11.51
C ALA A 427 -9.63 -20.05 11.05
N GLY A 428 -9.71 -20.31 9.76
CA GLY A 428 -10.80 -21.07 9.16
C GLY A 428 -10.35 -21.93 7.99
N ALA A 429 -10.89 -23.15 7.92
CA ALA A 429 -10.74 -24.03 6.77
C ALA A 429 -11.59 -23.51 5.59
N VAL A 430 -11.01 -23.48 4.40
CA VAL A 430 -11.63 -22.91 3.18
C VAL A 430 -11.44 -23.81 1.97
N ASP A 431 -12.37 -23.74 1.02
CA ASP A 431 -12.24 -24.41 -0.27
C ASP A 431 -11.15 -23.74 -1.11
N THR A 432 -10.20 -24.52 -1.63
CA THR A 432 -9.22 -24.00 -2.59
C THR A 432 -9.88 -23.76 -3.95
N PRO A 433 -9.85 -22.53 -4.49
CA PRO A 433 -10.70 -22.16 -5.63
C PRO A 433 -10.42 -22.89 -6.94
N ALA A 434 -9.20 -23.40 -7.16
CA ALA A 434 -8.80 -23.97 -8.46
C ALA A 434 -8.93 -25.49 -8.56
N ASP A 435 -9.16 -26.21 -7.45
CA ASP A 435 -8.96 -27.68 -7.44
C ASP A 435 -10.25 -28.50 -7.58
N ASP A 436 -11.41 -27.86 -7.50
CA ASP A 436 -12.73 -28.50 -7.65
C ASP A 436 -12.90 -29.79 -6.82
N ASN A 437 -12.15 -29.91 -5.72
CA ASN A 437 -11.93 -31.15 -4.96
C ASN A 437 -13.01 -31.41 -3.88
N GLU A 438 -13.97 -30.50 -3.71
CA GLU A 438 -15.03 -30.52 -2.68
C GLU A 438 -14.53 -30.52 -1.22
N GLU A 439 -13.22 -30.34 -0.97
CA GLU A 439 -12.62 -30.39 0.37
C GLU A 439 -12.08 -29.00 0.78
N ARG A 440 -12.36 -28.58 2.03
CA ARG A 440 -11.86 -27.31 2.60
C ARG A 440 -10.39 -27.44 2.99
N SER A 441 -9.56 -27.58 1.97
CA SER A 441 -8.16 -27.94 2.09
C SER A 441 -7.19 -26.78 2.31
N GLY A 442 -7.68 -25.54 2.36
CA GLY A 442 -6.87 -24.37 2.72
C GLY A 442 -7.17 -23.83 4.11
N ILE A 443 -6.32 -22.91 4.58
CA ILE A 443 -6.51 -22.17 5.83
C ILE A 443 -6.35 -20.66 5.55
N THR A 444 -7.24 -19.85 6.12
CA THR A 444 -7.06 -18.38 6.22
C THR A 444 -7.04 -17.91 7.66
N PHE A 445 -6.26 -16.88 8.00
CA PHE A 445 -6.29 -16.19 9.29
C PHE A 445 -5.81 -14.73 9.16
N SER A 446 -6.09 -13.87 10.15
CA SER A 446 -5.65 -12.45 10.10
C SER A 446 -4.76 -12.00 11.26
N LEU A 447 -3.89 -11.03 10.95
CA LEU A 447 -2.84 -10.47 11.81
C LEU A 447 -2.93 -8.93 11.83
N THR A 448 -2.94 -8.31 13.02
CA THR A 448 -3.02 -6.84 13.17
C THR A 448 -1.73 -6.25 13.70
N ASN A 449 -1.19 -5.24 13.01
CA ASN A 449 -0.01 -4.48 13.44
C ASN A 449 -0.38 -3.42 14.49
N LYS A 450 0.20 -3.52 15.68
CA LYS A 450 0.01 -2.65 16.85
C LYS A 450 1.29 -1.93 17.27
N SER A 451 2.34 -1.97 16.45
CA SER A 451 3.68 -1.54 16.84
C SER A 451 3.91 -0.03 16.83
N GLY A 452 3.00 0.76 16.25
CA GLY A 452 3.18 2.21 16.11
C GLY A 452 4.07 2.60 14.93
N SER A 453 4.64 1.62 14.23
CA SER A 453 5.46 1.76 13.03
C SER A 453 5.04 0.73 11.98
N ASN A 454 5.67 0.73 10.80
CA ASN A 454 5.53 -0.38 9.88
C ASN A 454 6.08 -1.67 10.53
N THR A 455 5.52 -2.81 10.15
CA THR A 455 5.93 -4.15 10.58
C THR A 455 6.03 -5.04 9.34
N THR A 456 7.16 -5.72 9.17
CA THR A 456 7.40 -6.62 8.04
C THR A 456 7.28 -8.07 8.51
N ILE A 457 6.42 -8.86 7.89
CA ILE A 457 6.36 -10.31 8.13
C ILE A 457 7.43 -10.98 7.27
N ARG A 458 8.34 -11.70 7.93
CA ARG A 458 9.54 -12.30 7.32
C ARG A 458 9.32 -13.76 6.98
N SER A 459 8.71 -14.53 7.89
CA SER A 459 8.45 -15.95 7.66
C SER A 459 7.21 -16.44 8.41
N ILE A 460 6.66 -17.56 7.94
CA ILE A 460 5.59 -18.29 8.60
C ILE A 460 5.98 -19.78 8.72
N GLY A 461 6.21 -20.22 9.95
CA GLY A 461 6.26 -21.61 10.35
C GLY A 461 4.86 -22.24 10.36
N ILE A 462 4.73 -23.44 9.81
CA ILE A 462 3.49 -24.21 9.67
C ILE A 462 3.73 -25.63 10.19
N GLU A 463 3.10 -25.98 11.31
CA GLU A 463 3.22 -27.28 11.96
C GLU A 463 1.84 -27.89 12.24
N PRO A 464 1.36 -28.84 11.42
CA PRO A 464 0.13 -29.57 11.70
C PRO A 464 0.21 -30.35 13.02
N ALA A 465 -0.90 -30.39 13.76
CA ALA A 465 -0.94 -31.07 15.06
C ALA A 465 -0.95 -32.61 14.98
N ASN A 466 -1.13 -33.17 13.79
CA ASN A 466 -1.03 -34.60 13.53
C ASN A 466 -0.18 -34.90 12.28
N ASP A 467 0.43 -36.09 12.27
CA ASP A 467 1.32 -36.55 11.19
C ASP A 467 0.56 -36.97 9.92
N ASP A 468 -0.78 -36.89 9.93
CA ASP A 468 -1.61 -37.29 8.78
C ASP A 468 -1.61 -36.18 7.71
N ILE A 469 -1.29 -34.93 8.05
CA ILE A 469 -1.13 -33.80 7.13
C ILE A 469 0.37 -33.59 6.87
N ASP A 470 0.84 -33.99 5.68
CA ASP A 470 2.27 -34.12 5.40
C ASP A 470 2.81 -33.12 4.38
N ARG A 471 1.95 -32.27 3.80
CA ARG A 471 2.34 -31.38 2.70
C ARG A 471 1.43 -30.17 2.57
N LEU A 472 2.02 -29.05 2.14
CA LEU A 472 1.34 -27.86 1.62
C LEU A 472 1.74 -27.74 0.15
N SER A 473 0.77 -27.68 -0.76
CA SER A 473 1.03 -27.60 -2.21
C SER A 473 0.15 -26.53 -2.81
N ASP A 474 0.60 -25.93 -3.91
CA ASP A 474 -0.25 -25.25 -4.87
C ASP A 474 -0.66 -26.16 -6.04
N HIS A 475 -1.55 -25.66 -6.91
CA HIS A 475 -2.01 -26.34 -8.12
C HIS A 475 -1.31 -25.84 -9.40
N SER A 476 -0.51 -24.76 -9.33
CA SER A 476 0.05 -24.11 -10.51
C SER A 476 1.34 -23.38 -10.22
N TYR A 477 2.22 -23.31 -11.22
CA TYR A 477 3.41 -22.44 -11.22
C TYR A 477 3.08 -20.94 -11.38
N SER A 478 1.99 -20.46 -10.78
CA SER A 478 1.52 -19.08 -10.91
C SER A 478 1.47 -18.45 -9.53
N GLU A 479 1.89 -17.19 -9.47
CA GLU A 479 2.14 -16.49 -8.21
C GLU A 479 0.95 -15.64 -7.79
N GLY A 480 0.59 -15.66 -6.50
CA GLY A 480 -0.45 -14.81 -5.93
C GLY A 480 -1.46 -15.49 -5.00
N LYS A 481 -2.47 -14.72 -4.60
CA LYS A 481 -3.57 -15.15 -3.72
C LYS A 481 -4.30 -16.34 -4.36
N TRP A 482 -4.45 -17.42 -3.61
CA TRP A 482 -5.11 -18.66 -4.08
C TRP A 482 -4.47 -19.34 -5.30
N VAL A 483 -3.21 -19.06 -5.57
CA VAL A 483 -2.44 -19.79 -6.58
C VAL A 483 -1.05 -20.20 -6.08
N SER A 484 -0.52 -19.55 -5.05
CA SER A 484 0.72 -19.92 -4.35
C SER A 484 0.47 -20.63 -3.01
N GLU A 485 1.46 -21.37 -2.48
CA GLU A 485 1.35 -22.05 -1.18
C GLU A 485 1.00 -21.09 -0.04
N LEU A 486 1.62 -19.90 -0.04
CA LEU A 486 1.40 -18.85 0.94
C LEU A 486 1.26 -17.48 0.26
N ALA A 487 0.16 -16.78 0.56
CA ALA A 487 -0.03 -15.39 0.21
C ALA A 487 -0.52 -14.58 1.41
N ILE A 488 -0.06 -13.34 1.55
CA ILE A 488 -0.41 -12.41 2.62
C ILE A 488 -0.81 -11.08 1.99
N ASP A 489 -2.08 -10.70 2.15
CA ASP A 489 -2.60 -9.41 1.69
C ASP A 489 -2.36 -8.33 2.75
N ALA A 490 -1.61 -7.27 2.42
CA ALA A 490 -1.19 -6.23 3.35
C ALA A 490 -1.16 -4.83 2.69
N ASP A 491 -1.37 -3.78 3.50
CA ASP A 491 -1.67 -2.44 2.99
C ASP A 491 -0.49 -1.69 2.37
N VAL A 492 0.74 -1.96 2.82
CA VAL A 492 1.96 -1.32 2.28
C VAL A 492 2.57 -2.16 1.17
N ARG A 493 2.67 -3.48 1.38
CA ARG A 493 3.17 -4.44 0.39
C ARG A 493 2.66 -5.84 0.71
N ASN A 494 2.06 -6.51 -0.27
CA ASN A 494 1.65 -7.92 -0.14
C ASN A 494 2.86 -8.83 -0.04
N GLY A 495 2.70 -9.95 0.68
CA GLY A 495 3.68 -11.03 0.71
C GLY A 495 3.22 -12.23 -0.11
N VAL A 496 4.13 -12.87 -0.83
CA VAL A 496 3.83 -14.06 -1.65
C VAL A 496 5.07 -14.95 -1.67
N THR A 497 4.86 -16.26 -1.62
CA THR A 497 5.89 -17.28 -1.84
C THR A 497 5.34 -18.39 -2.73
N ASP A 498 6.00 -18.69 -3.85
CA ASP A 498 5.73 -19.84 -4.72
C ASP A 498 6.82 -20.90 -4.51
N ILE A 499 6.44 -22.05 -3.95
CA ILE A 499 7.33 -23.19 -3.78
C ILE A 499 7.04 -24.19 -4.88
N ASN A 500 7.89 -24.22 -5.90
CA ASN A 500 7.71 -25.07 -7.07
C ASN A 500 7.38 -26.54 -6.72
N GLY A 501 6.10 -26.90 -6.87
CA GLY A 501 5.58 -28.22 -6.58
C GLY A 501 5.43 -28.50 -5.08
N GLY A 502 5.09 -27.52 -4.27
CA GLY A 502 4.77 -27.64 -2.85
C GLY A 502 5.93 -28.00 -1.93
N THR A 503 5.64 -28.02 -0.63
CA THR A 503 6.59 -28.30 0.45
C THR A 503 6.05 -29.32 1.44
N SER A 504 6.93 -30.14 2.00
CA SER A 504 6.57 -31.09 3.07
C SER A 504 6.36 -30.36 4.39
N LEU A 505 5.35 -30.76 5.17
CA LEU A 505 5.08 -30.22 6.51
C LEU A 505 5.65 -31.16 7.60
N PRO A 506 6.08 -30.61 8.76
CA PRO A 506 6.12 -29.18 9.11
C PRO A 506 7.22 -28.42 8.36
N THR A 507 7.03 -27.12 8.16
CA THR A 507 7.98 -26.28 7.43
C THR A 507 8.01 -24.85 7.96
N THR A 508 8.97 -24.06 7.51
CA THR A 508 8.96 -22.59 7.64
C THR A 508 9.11 -22.01 6.26
N ILE A 509 8.12 -21.21 5.87
CA ILE A 509 8.11 -20.49 4.61
C ILE A 509 8.72 -19.12 4.87
N ASP A 510 9.89 -18.88 4.29
CA ASP A 510 10.57 -17.59 4.31
C ASP A 510 10.05 -16.76 3.11
N LEU A 511 9.53 -15.55 3.40
CA LEU A 511 8.99 -14.63 2.41
C LEU A 511 10.06 -13.72 1.79
N GLY A 512 11.25 -13.65 2.39
CA GLY A 512 12.40 -12.88 1.91
C GLY A 512 13.34 -13.69 1.01
N SER A 513 13.41 -15.01 1.21
CA SER A 513 14.13 -15.96 0.35
C SER A 513 13.65 -17.38 0.62
N ASP A 514 12.84 -17.95 -0.27
CA ASP A 514 12.27 -19.31 -0.11
C ASP A 514 13.23 -20.45 -0.54
N GLY A 515 14.45 -20.12 -0.96
CA GLY A 515 15.45 -21.09 -1.42
C GLY A 515 15.26 -21.57 -2.87
N PHE A 516 14.33 -20.98 -3.63
CA PHE A 516 14.22 -21.12 -5.08
C PHE A 516 14.58 -19.80 -5.78
N SER A 517 14.99 -19.89 -7.04
CA SER A 517 15.42 -18.74 -7.84
C SER A 517 14.32 -18.36 -8.83
N ASP A 518 13.41 -17.52 -8.37
CA ASP A 518 12.63 -16.61 -9.20
C ASP A 518 12.41 -15.28 -8.45
N SER A 519 11.97 -14.27 -9.17
CA SER A 519 11.81 -12.89 -8.70
C SER A 519 10.50 -12.65 -7.96
N ALA A 520 9.89 -13.70 -7.40
CA ALA A 520 8.51 -13.72 -6.90
C ALA A 520 8.38 -13.44 -5.40
N SER A 521 9.34 -13.94 -4.61
CA SER A 521 9.24 -13.90 -3.15
C SER A 521 9.26 -12.45 -2.66
N THR A 522 8.20 -12.06 -1.96
CA THR A 522 8.06 -10.71 -1.42
C THR A 522 7.59 -10.79 0.02
N GLU A 523 8.21 -10.02 0.91
CA GLU A 523 7.77 -9.93 2.29
C GLU A 523 6.59 -8.98 2.44
N ALA A 524 5.62 -9.37 3.27
CA ALA A 524 4.48 -8.53 3.57
C ALA A 524 4.87 -7.38 4.51
N VAL A 525 4.45 -6.16 4.19
CA VAL A 525 4.67 -4.96 5.02
C VAL A 525 3.32 -4.38 5.42
N LEU A 526 3.13 -4.21 6.73
CA LEU A 526 1.93 -3.65 7.34
C LEU A 526 2.24 -2.26 7.89
N SER A 527 1.43 -1.25 7.58
CA SER A 527 1.52 0.02 8.30
C SER A 527 1.02 -0.10 9.74
N SER A 528 1.35 0.88 10.58
CA SER A 528 0.88 0.88 11.96
C SER A 528 -0.65 0.92 12.03
N GLY A 529 -1.26 -0.07 12.68
CA GLY A 529 -2.70 -0.14 12.89
C GLY A 529 -3.47 -0.91 11.81
N SER A 530 -2.81 -1.37 10.74
CA SER A 530 -3.44 -2.16 9.68
C SER A 530 -3.53 -3.66 10.03
N THR A 531 -4.38 -4.37 9.29
CA THR A 531 -4.59 -5.82 9.40
C THR A 531 -4.26 -6.48 8.07
N ALA A 532 -3.49 -7.57 8.11
CA ALA A 532 -3.21 -8.42 6.96
C ALA A 532 -3.94 -9.76 7.08
N THR A 533 -4.23 -10.38 5.93
CA THR A 533 -4.86 -11.71 5.85
C THR A 533 -3.89 -12.68 5.19
N ALA A 534 -3.60 -13.81 5.85
CA ALA A 534 -2.78 -14.88 5.32
C ALA A 534 -3.66 -15.99 4.72
N HIS A 535 -3.20 -16.56 3.62
CA HIS A 535 -3.85 -17.62 2.85
C HIS A 535 -2.86 -18.76 2.63
N CYS A 536 -3.12 -19.93 3.21
CA CYS A 536 -2.41 -21.17 2.93
C CYS A 536 -3.24 -22.01 1.95
N TYR A 537 -2.68 -22.37 0.79
CA TYR A 537 -3.44 -22.97 -0.32
C TYR A 537 -3.96 -24.37 -0.01
N GLN A 538 -3.21 -25.46 -0.23
CA GLN A 538 -3.75 -26.82 -0.07
C GLN A 538 -2.90 -27.69 0.85
N PHE A 539 -3.48 -28.11 1.96
CA PHE A 539 -2.96 -29.14 2.83
C PHE A 539 -3.33 -30.53 2.30
N GLU A 540 -2.34 -31.41 2.25
CA GLU A 540 -2.48 -32.77 1.72
C GLU A 540 -2.02 -33.83 2.74
N SER A 541 -2.55 -35.04 2.53
CA SER A 541 -2.07 -36.29 3.11
C SER A 541 -1.71 -37.25 1.98
N ASN A 542 -0.43 -37.59 1.84
CA ASN A 542 0.05 -38.51 0.79
C ASN A 542 -0.40 -38.10 -0.63
N GLY A 543 -0.46 -36.78 -0.91
CA GLY A 543 -0.90 -36.21 -2.19
C GLY A 543 -2.42 -36.23 -2.42
N THR A 544 -3.21 -36.38 -1.35
CA THR A 544 -4.67 -36.22 -1.37
C THR A 544 -5.05 -35.03 -0.50
N PRO A 545 -5.87 -34.08 -0.99
CA PRO A 545 -6.34 -32.94 -0.17
C PRO A 545 -7.02 -33.41 1.12
N VAL A 546 -6.81 -32.66 2.21
CA VAL A 546 -7.41 -32.93 3.53
C VAL A 546 -8.41 -31.84 3.86
N ASP A 547 -9.62 -32.17 4.32
CA ASP A 547 -10.52 -31.17 4.93
C ASP A 547 -9.90 -30.68 6.24
N MET A 548 -9.47 -29.42 6.26
CA MET A 548 -8.79 -28.84 7.41
C MET A 548 -9.75 -28.45 8.53
N ALA A 549 -11.06 -28.65 8.38
CA ALA A 549 -12.03 -28.37 9.42
C ALA A 549 -11.91 -29.33 10.61
N GLY A 550 -11.74 -28.76 11.80
CA GLY A 550 -11.48 -29.50 13.03
C GLY A 550 -10.02 -29.89 13.21
N GLU A 551 -9.18 -29.68 12.20
CA GLU A 551 -7.74 -29.90 12.29
C GLU A 551 -7.06 -28.68 12.94
N ALA A 552 -5.98 -28.94 13.67
CA ALA A 552 -5.21 -27.88 14.33
C ALA A 552 -3.85 -27.72 13.66
N VAL A 553 -3.43 -26.48 13.44
CA VAL A 553 -2.11 -26.13 12.89
C VAL A 553 -1.48 -25.07 13.79
N GLU A 554 -0.25 -25.31 14.24
CA GLU A 554 0.56 -24.31 14.92
C GLU A 554 1.26 -23.42 13.89
N PHE A 555 1.01 -22.12 13.97
CA PHE A 555 1.66 -21.10 13.16
C PHE A 555 2.66 -20.33 14.02
N THR A 556 3.85 -20.11 13.46
CA THR A 556 4.89 -19.25 14.06
C THR A 556 5.25 -18.17 13.06
N VAL A 557 4.93 -16.91 13.37
CA VAL A 557 5.15 -15.77 12.50
C VAL A 557 6.34 -14.98 13.01
N ASP A 558 7.41 -14.91 12.23
CA ASP A 558 8.54 -14.03 12.50
C ASP A 558 8.35 -12.70 11.76
N TYR A 559 8.48 -11.59 12.49
CA TYR A 559 8.24 -10.25 11.97
C TYR A 559 9.21 -9.23 12.55
N GLU A 560 9.55 -8.22 11.76
CA GLU A 560 10.43 -7.11 12.11
C GLU A 560 9.62 -5.83 12.32
N LEU A 561 9.87 -5.12 13.42
CA LEU A 561 9.30 -3.79 13.67
C LEU A 561 10.07 -2.72 12.88
N GLY A 562 9.48 -1.52 12.75
CA GLY A 562 10.10 -0.42 12.01
C GLY A 562 11.44 0.07 12.59
N ASP A 563 11.75 -0.27 13.84
CA ASP A 563 13.05 -0.03 14.47
C ASP A 563 14.08 -1.16 14.23
N GLY A 564 13.73 -2.17 13.42
CA GLY A 564 14.56 -3.34 13.14
C GLY A 564 14.44 -4.47 14.15
N THR A 565 13.61 -4.32 15.20
CA THR A 565 13.47 -5.36 16.22
C THR A 565 12.68 -6.55 15.67
N SER A 566 13.31 -7.72 15.61
CA SER A 566 12.60 -8.97 15.32
C SER A 566 11.80 -9.48 16.51
N LYS A 567 10.64 -10.03 16.21
CA LYS A 567 9.68 -10.59 17.15
C LYS A 567 9.07 -11.84 16.51
N THR A 568 8.62 -12.73 17.37
CA THR A 568 7.91 -13.95 16.96
C THR A 568 6.53 -13.96 17.60
N LEU A 569 5.53 -14.36 16.82
CA LEU A 569 4.17 -14.60 17.28
C LEU A 569 3.82 -16.05 16.96
N SER A 570 3.67 -16.89 17.98
CA SER A 570 3.16 -18.26 17.83
C SER A 570 1.71 -18.35 18.28
N PHE A 571 0.89 -19.08 17.51
CA PHE A 571 -0.50 -19.38 17.85
C PHE A 571 -0.95 -20.68 17.20
N THR A 572 -1.91 -21.36 17.85
CA THR A 572 -2.59 -22.51 17.27
C THR A 572 -3.86 -22.04 16.57
N ALA A 573 -3.97 -22.35 15.28
CA ALA A 573 -5.20 -22.29 14.53
C ALA A 573 -6.01 -23.57 14.81
N GLU A 574 -7.06 -23.46 15.63
CA GLU A 574 -8.07 -24.51 15.76
C GLU A 574 -9.13 -24.25 14.69
N ASN A 575 -9.03 -24.94 13.55
CA ASN A 575 -9.95 -24.70 12.45
C ASN A 575 -11.32 -25.28 12.80
N ASP A 576 -12.39 -24.51 12.61
CA ASP A 576 -13.73 -24.87 13.09
C ASP A 576 -14.20 -26.24 12.55
N SER A 577 -14.54 -27.17 13.45
CA SER A 577 -15.00 -28.54 13.17
C SER A 577 -16.49 -28.62 12.84
N SER A 578 -17.23 -27.53 13.07
CA SER A 578 -18.61 -27.47 12.67
C SER A 578 -18.67 -27.10 11.18
N GLY A 579 -19.34 -27.92 10.37
CA GLY A 579 -19.83 -27.50 9.04
C GLY A 579 -20.85 -26.34 9.10
N SER A 580 -20.92 -25.68 10.26
CA SER A 580 -21.55 -24.41 10.54
C SER A 580 -20.41 -23.44 10.73
N LEU A 581 -19.94 -22.85 9.63
CA LEU A 581 -19.36 -21.51 9.58
C LEU A 581 -19.65 -20.68 10.86
N THR A 582 -18.86 -20.86 11.92
CA THR A 582 -18.70 -19.87 13.00
C THR A 582 -17.24 -19.72 13.47
N PRO A 583 -16.30 -19.37 12.57
CA PRO A 583 -15.58 -18.12 12.72
C PRO A 583 -16.55 -17.03 13.23
N SER A 584 -16.09 -15.96 13.86
CA SER A 584 -16.89 -14.73 13.72
C SER A 584 -16.83 -14.40 12.24
N HIS A 585 -17.68 -15.05 11.43
CA HIS A 585 -17.76 -14.76 10.04
C HIS A 585 -18.19 -13.32 10.04
N PRO A 586 -17.37 -12.48 9.44
CA PRO A 586 -17.80 -11.14 9.27
C PRO A 586 -19.02 -11.16 8.34
N LEU A 587 -19.40 -12.27 7.68
CA LEU A 587 -20.67 -12.42 6.98
C LEU A 587 -21.67 -13.38 7.69
N GLY A 588 -22.75 -12.86 8.30
CA GLY A 588 -23.79 -13.68 8.94
C GLY A 588 -24.89 -14.15 7.97
N TYR A 589 -25.51 -15.30 8.22
CA TYR A 589 -26.67 -15.80 7.46
C TYR A 589 -27.66 -16.48 8.40
N ASP A 590 -28.94 -16.11 8.33
CA ASP A 590 -29.96 -16.60 9.27
C ASP A 590 -30.58 -17.96 8.87
N GLY A 591 -30.14 -18.54 7.76
CA GLY A 591 -30.64 -19.80 7.22
C GLY A 591 -31.97 -19.70 6.48
N THR A 592 -32.47 -18.49 6.23
CA THR A 592 -33.73 -18.27 5.52
C THR A 592 -33.51 -17.93 4.05
N VAL A 593 -34.20 -18.66 3.17
CA VAL A 593 -34.20 -18.40 1.72
C VAL A 593 -35.64 -18.36 1.20
N THR A 594 -35.90 -17.39 0.33
CA THR A 594 -37.19 -17.22 -0.33
C THR A 594 -37.07 -17.65 -1.78
N ALA A 595 -37.89 -18.62 -2.20
CA ALA A 595 -38.10 -18.90 -3.61
C ALA A 595 -38.95 -17.79 -4.24
N ILE A 596 -38.45 -17.19 -5.32
CA ILE A 596 -39.04 -16.00 -5.96
C ILE A 596 -39.53 -16.35 -7.36
N ASP A 597 -40.67 -15.76 -7.69
CA ASP A 597 -41.20 -15.69 -9.06
C ASP A 597 -40.48 -14.53 -9.75
N THR A 598 -39.56 -14.85 -10.66
CA THR A 598 -38.68 -13.84 -11.22
C THR A 598 -39.46 -12.93 -12.17
N PRO A 599 -39.35 -11.59 -12.05
CA PRO A 599 -40.20 -10.64 -12.76
C PRO A 599 -40.23 -10.74 -14.29
N GLU A 600 -39.23 -11.37 -14.92
CA GLU A 600 -39.11 -11.51 -16.37
C GLU A 600 -39.38 -12.93 -16.90
N ASP A 601 -39.73 -13.89 -16.04
CA ASP A 601 -40.12 -15.25 -16.47
C ASP A 601 -41.63 -15.33 -16.76
N ASP A 602 -42.00 -16.03 -17.83
CA ASP A 602 -43.38 -16.22 -18.29
C ASP A 602 -43.91 -17.65 -18.09
N ASN A 603 -43.16 -18.52 -17.38
CA ASN A 603 -43.53 -19.91 -17.12
C ASN A 603 -44.42 -20.14 -15.87
N GLY A 604 -44.51 -19.15 -14.97
CA GLY A 604 -45.34 -19.19 -13.75
C GLY A 604 -44.81 -20.05 -12.60
N GLU A 605 -43.53 -20.42 -12.62
CA GLU A 605 -42.85 -21.20 -11.59
C GLU A 605 -41.84 -20.35 -10.82
N ARG A 606 -41.64 -20.65 -9.53
CA ARG A 606 -40.66 -19.94 -8.69
C ARG A 606 -39.28 -20.57 -8.86
N SER A 607 -38.53 -20.13 -9.86
CA SER A 607 -37.22 -20.71 -10.20
C SER A 607 -36.02 -19.90 -9.70
N GLY A 608 -36.23 -18.77 -9.03
CA GLY A 608 -35.16 -17.95 -8.43
C GLY A 608 -35.09 -18.07 -6.91
N LEU A 609 -33.95 -17.68 -6.34
CA LEU A 609 -33.72 -17.65 -4.90
C LEU A 609 -33.31 -16.25 -4.44
N SER A 610 -33.72 -15.88 -3.24
CA SER A 610 -33.19 -14.71 -2.55
C SER A 610 -33.08 -14.93 -1.05
N PHE A 611 -31.99 -14.43 -0.48
CA PHE A 611 -31.68 -14.56 0.93
C PHE A 611 -30.82 -13.38 1.39
N GLU A 612 -30.77 -13.13 2.69
CA GLU A 612 -30.04 -12.01 3.29
C GLU A 612 -28.78 -12.51 4.00
N VAL A 613 -27.69 -11.76 3.87
CA VAL A 613 -26.45 -11.96 4.62
C VAL A 613 -26.10 -10.69 5.39
N THR A 614 -25.60 -10.76 6.61
CA THR A 614 -25.18 -9.59 7.41
C THR A 614 -23.67 -9.41 7.36
N ASN A 615 -23.13 -8.21 7.55
CA ASN A 615 -21.72 -8.01 7.86
C ASN A 615 -21.54 -7.81 9.37
N ASP A 616 -21.03 -8.79 10.09
CA ASP A 616 -20.77 -8.75 11.53
C ASP A 616 -19.31 -8.32 11.88
N ALA A 617 -18.48 -7.94 10.89
CA ALA A 617 -17.16 -7.34 11.14
C ALA A 617 -17.23 -5.83 11.46
N SER A 618 -16.18 -5.34 12.13
CA SER A 618 -15.90 -3.92 12.36
C SER A 618 -15.33 -3.17 11.15
N SER A 619 -15.26 -3.80 9.98
CA SER A 619 -14.73 -3.24 8.74
C SER A 619 -15.60 -3.65 7.55
N ASN A 620 -15.42 -2.97 6.42
CA ASN A 620 -16.09 -3.36 5.19
C ASN A 620 -15.61 -4.74 4.72
N LEU A 621 -16.52 -5.50 4.09
CA LEU A 621 -16.22 -6.75 3.41
C LEU A 621 -16.47 -6.63 1.92
N ILE A 622 -15.70 -7.38 1.16
CA ILE A 622 -15.92 -7.60 -0.27
C ILE A 622 -16.42 -9.04 -0.42
N ILE A 623 -17.55 -9.24 -1.09
CA ILE A 623 -18.02 -10.56 -1.50
C ILE A 623 -17.39 -10.82 -2.86
N GLU A 624 -16.34 -11.64 -2.86
CA GLU A 624 -15.53 -11.97 -4.03
C GLU A 624 -16.11 -13.18 -4.80
N ARG A 625 -16.75 -14.15 -4.11
CA ARG A 625 -17.21 -15.39 -4.75
C ARG A 625 -18.47 -15.97 -4.11
N LEU A 626 -19.32 -16.60 -4.92
CA LEU A 626 -20.46 -17.40 -4.49
C LEU A 626 -20.39 -18.82 -5.07
N ARG A 627 -20.31 -19.85 -4.21
CA ARG A 627 -20.40 -21.27 -4.62
C ARG A 627 -21.83 -21.79 -4.45
N ILE A 628 -22.31 -22.53 -5.44
CA ILE A 628 -23.67 -23.09 -5.47
C ILE A 628 -23.60 -24.60 -5.70
N THR A 629 -24.04 -25.37 -4.70
CA THR A 629 -24.09 -26.84 -4.75
C THR A 629 -25.52 -27.32 -4.49
N PRO A 630 -26.28 -27.69 -5.54
CA PRO A 630 -27.63 -28.21 -5.37
C PRO A 630 -27.62 -29.55 -4.63
N SER A 631 -28.47 -29.71 -3.62
CA SER A 631 -28.67 -31.00 -2.95
C SER A 631 -29.59 -31.95 -3.73
N ASP A 632 -30.37 -31.42 -4.67
CA ASP A 632 -31.30 -32.16 -5.51
C ASP A 632 -30.70 -32.36 -6.90
N GLY A 633 -30.47 -33.61 -7.31
CA GLY A 633 -29.66 -33.95 -8.48
C GLY A 633 -30.30 -33.60 -9.83
N ASP A 634 -31.54 -33.12 -9.83
CA ASP A 634 -32.23 -32.66 -11.02
C ASP A 634 -31.94 -31.17 -11.34
N ILE A 635 -31.30 -30.41 -10.44
CA ILE A 635 -30.92 -28.99 -10.68
C ILE A 635 -29.47 -28.92 -11.15
N ASP A 636 -29.25 -28.50 -12.40
CA ASP A 636 -27.92 -28.57 -13.03
C ASP A 636 -27.51 -27.32 -13.82
N GLU A 637 -28.32 -26.26 -13.84
CA GLU A 637 -27.99 -25.00 -14.52
C GLU A 637 -28.55 -23.80 -13.74
N LEU A 638 -27.77 -22.72 -13.62
CA LEU A 638 -28.21 -21.38 -13.25
C LEU A 638 -28.09 -20.49 -14.48
N ARG A 639 -29.16 -19.80 -14.87
CA ARG A 639 -29.13 -19.07 -16.14
C ARG A 639 -30.04 -17.86 -16.13
N ASP A 640 -29.58 -16.79 -16.76
CA ASP A 640 -30.36 -15.59 -17.01
C ASP A 640 -31.27 -15.68 -18.26
N HIS A 641 -32.05 -14.63 -18.49
CA HIS A 641 -32.96 -14.54 -19.63
C HIS A 641 -32.43 -13.61 -20.74
N SER A 642 -31.36 -12.86 -20.49
CA SER A 642 -30.92 -11.78 -21.38
C SER A 642 -29.46 -11.41 -21.16
N TYR A 643 -28.79 -10.90 -22.20
CA TYR A 643 -27.47 -10.25 -22.09
C TYR A 643 -27.51 -8.86 -21.42
N SER A 644 -28.40 -8.64 -20.46
CA SER A 644 -28.56 -7.36 -19.78
C SER A 644 -28.31 -7.50 -18.29
N GLU A 645 -27.60 -6.53 -17.75
CA GLU A 645 -26.98 -6.66 -16.43
C GLU A 645 -27.84 -6.02 -15.33
N GLY A 646 -28.08 -6.76 -14.24
CA GLY A 646 -28.75 -6.25 -13.05
C GLY A 646 -29.65 -7.24 -12.33
N LYS A 647 -30.29 -6.73 -11.27
CA LYS A 647 -31.19 -7.52 -10.42
C LYS A 647 -32.35 -8.08 -11.24
N TRP A 648 -32.50 -9.40 -11.20
CA TRP A 648 -33.48 -10.19 -11.95
C TRP A 648 -33.28 -10.27 -13.46
N VAL A 649 -32.10 -9.93 -13.96
CA VAL A 649 -31.75 -10.11 -15.38
C VAL A 649 -30.38 -10.75 -15.59
N SER A 650 -29.57 -10.89 -14.53
CA SER A 650 -28.29 -11.62 -14.48
C SER A 650 -28.36 -12.85 -13.56
N GLU A 651 -27.43 -13.79 -13.72
CA GLU A 651 -27.34 -15.00 -12.90
C GLU A 651 -27.24 -14.70 -11.41
N LEU A 652 -26.41 -13.72 -11.04
CA LEU A 652 -26.20 -13.26 -9.67
C LEU A 652 -26.35 -11.75 -9.57
N ALA A 653 -27.14 -11.31 -8.59
CA ALA A 653 -27.18 -9.91 -8.15
C ALA A 653 -27.20 -9.84 -6.62
N ILE A 654 -26.27 -9.08 -6.07
CA ILE A 654 -26.12 -8.82 -4.64
C ILE A 654 -26.46 -7.36 -4.41
N ASP A 655 -27.55 -7.10 -3.68
CA ASP A 655 -27.86 -5.76 -3.19
C ASP A 655 -27.14 -5.53 -1.87
N ALA A 656 -26.09 -4.73 -1.89
CA ALA A 656 -25.25 -4.42 -0.74
C ALA A 656 -25.22 -2.90 -0.52
N ASP A 657 -24.90 -2.47 0.69
CA ASP A 657 -25.06 -1.07 1.10
C ASP A 657 -23.94 -0.15 0.57
N VAL A 658 -22.70 -0.66 0.43
CA VAL A 658 -21.56 0.10 -0.12
C VAL A 658 -21.50 -0.03 -1.64
N GLN A 659 -21.61 -1.26 -2.16
CA GLN A 659 -21.56 -1.52 -3.60
C GLN A 659 -22.32 -2.79 -3.93
N ASN A 660 -23.33 -2.72 -4.81
CA ASN A 660 -23.99 -3.90 -5.32
C ASN A 660 -23.04 -4.73 -6.18
N GLY A 661 -23.11 -6.05 -6.02
CA GLY A 661 -22.43 -6.99 -6.91
C GLY A 661 -23.36 -7.51 -8.00
N VAL A 662 -22.84 -7.75 -9.19
CA VAL A 662 -23.57 -8.36 -10.31
C VAL A 662 -22.60 -9.22 -11.10
N THR A 663 -23.03 -10.40 -11.53
CA THR A 663 -22.30 -11.23 -12.50
C THR A 663 -23.27 -11.74 -13.56
N ASP A 664 -22.95 -11.47 -14.83
CA ASP A 664 -23.60 -12.02 -16.03
C ASP A 664 -22.67 -13.07 -16.64
N ILE A 665 -23.15 -14.31 -16.70
CA ILE A 665 -22.42 -15.45 -17.24
C ILE A 665 -22.99 -15.78 -18.61
N ASN A 666 -22.24 -15.46 -19.66
CA ASN A 666 -22.67 -15.68 -21.04
C ASN A 666 -23.07 -17.14 -21.31
N GLY A 667 -24.38 -17.38 -21.36
CA GLY A 667 -24.96 -18.70 -21.63
C GLY A 667 -25.41 -19.48 -20.38
N GLY A 668 -25.26 -18.91 -19.19
CA GLY A 668 -25.53 -19.54 -17.91
C GLY A 668 -24.34 -20.35 -17.35
N MET A 669 -24.50 -20.82 -16.12
CA MET A 669 -23.55 -21.62 -15.37
C MET A 669 -24.10 -23.04 -15.15
N SER A 670 -23.28 -24.07 -15.36
CA SER A 670 -23.61 -25.43 -14.92
C SER A 670 -23.45 -25.57 -13.40
N LEU A 671 -24.30 -26.38 -12.77
CA LEU A 671 -24.27 -26.62 -11.34
C LEU A 671 -23.87 -28.07 -11.02
N PRO A 672 -23.06 -28.31 -9.97
CA PRO A 672 -22.49 -27.32 -9.05
C PRO A 672 -21.47 -26.40 -9.73
N GLY A 673 -21.32 -25.18 -9.21
CA GLY A 673 -20.44 -24.18 -9.82
C GLY A 673 -20.20 -22.97 -8.91
N SER A 674 -19.16 -22.21 -9.23
CA SER A 674 -18.78 -20.97 -8.55
C SER A 674 -18.95 -19.76 -9.46
N ILE A 675 -19.44 -18.67 -8.88
CA ILE A 675 -19.56 -17.36 -9.52
C ILE A 675 -18.49 -16.47 -8.91
N ASP A 676 -17.54 -16.05 -9.74
CA ASP A 676 -16.52 -15.07 -9.37
C ASP A 676 -16.99 -13.63 -9.65
N LEU A 677 -16.68 -12.72 -8.73
CA LEU A 677 -17.03 -11.32 -8.82
C LEU A 677 -15.80 -10.40 -9.04
N ASP A 678 -14.56 -10.92 -8.97
CA ASP A 678 -13.33 -10.14 -9.19
C ASP A 678 -12.82 -10.14 -10.66
N THR A 679 -11.80 -9.32 -10.96
CA THR A 679 -11.44 -8.90 -12.34
C THR A 679 -10.21 -9.59 -12.94
N ASP A 680 -9.54 -10.53 -12.28
CA ASP A 680 -8.22 -11.03 -12.76
C ASP A 680 -8.20 -12.41 -13.46
N GLY A 681 -9.35 -13.09 -13.68
CA GLY A 681 -9.37 -14.41 -14.36
C GLY A 681 -9.93 -14.53 -15.81
N PHE A 682 -10.60 -13.49 -16.34
CA PHE A 682 -11.27 -13.32 -17.67
C PHE A 682 -12.40 -14.31 -18.08
N SER A 683 -13.66 -13.85 -18.29
CA SER A 683 -14.19 -13.27 -19.55
C SER A 683 -15.28 -12.18 -19.34
N ASN A 684 -14.83 -10.92 -19.41
CA ASN A 684 -15.41 -9.65 -19.89
C ASN A 684 -16.85 -9.12 -19.60
N SER A 685 -16.81 -7.88 -19.07
CA SER A 685 -17.66 -6.68 -19.22
C SER A 685 -18.78 -6.37 -18.21
N ALA A 686 -19.16 -7.30 -17.33
CA ALA A 686 -20.31 -7.13 -16.45
C ALA A 686 -20.07 -7.35 -14.94
N SER A 687 -18.98 -8.03 -14.55
CA SER A 687 -18.77 -8.44 -13.17
C SER A 687 -18.36 -7.27 -12.28
N VAL A 688 -19.07 -7.09 -11.17
CA VAL A 688 -18.78 -6.08 -10.14
C VAL A 688 -18.89 -6.76 -8.79
N GLU A 689 -17.88 -6.62 -7.94
CA GLU A 689 -17.89 -7.13 -6.55
C GLU A 689 -18.98 -6.48 -5.72
N ALA A 690 -19.50 -7.19 -4.71
CA ALA A 690 -20.35 -6.55 -3.71
C ALA A 690 -19.52 -6.10 -2.52
N VAL A 691 -19.69 -4.86 -2.05
CA VAL A 691 -19.03 -4.36 -0.84
C VAL A 691 -20.09 -4.09 0.23
N LEU A 692 -19.87 -4.61 1.43
CA LEU A 692 -20.80 -4.58 2.57
C LEU A 692 -20.14 -3.84 3.74
N SER A 693 -20.75 -2.78 4.27
CA SER A 693 -20.17 -2.04 5.42
C SER A 693 -20.33 -2.81 6.73
N SER A 694 -19.52 -2.51 7.73
CA SER A 694 -19.63 -3.11 9.07
C SER A 694 -21.04 -2.99 9.66
N ASP A 695 -21.55 -4.05 10.29
CA ASP A 695 -22.87 -4.15 10.92
C ASP A 695 -24.08 -3.96 9.96
N SER A 696 -23.89 -4.16 8.65
CA SER A 696 -24.95 -3.99 7.62
C SER A 696 -25.49 -5.33 7.08
N SER A 697 -26.37 -5.31 6.07
CA SER A 697 -26.82 -6.53 5.40
C SER A 697 -26.96 -6.38 3.89
N ALA A 698 -26.75 -7.49 3.17
CA ALA A 698 -26.91 -7.63 1.74
C ALA A 698 -27.99 -8.64 1.40
N THR A 699 -28.74 -8.37 0.33
CA THR A 699 -29.65 -9.36 -0.26
C THR A 699 -29.00 -10.01 -1.48
N ILE A 700 -28.78 -11.32 -1.42
CA ILE A 700 -28.32 -12.13 -2.55
C ILE A 700 -29.55 -12.57 -3.35
N ASN A 701 -29.47 -12.46 -4.69
CA ASN A 701 -30.53 -12.84 -5.62
C ASN A 701 -29.93 -13.68 -6.75
N LEU A 702 -30.52 -14.86 -6.96
CA LEU A 702 -30.14 -15.82 -8.00
C LEU A 702 -31.33 -16.00 -8.94
N TYR A 703 -31.10 -15.82 -10.24
CA TYR A 703 -32.21 -15.66 -11.18
C TYR A 703 -32.96 -16.95 -11.50
N GLN A 704 -32.41 -17.89 -12.28
CA GLN A 704 -33.16 -19.09 -12.63
C GLN A 704 -32.34 -20.37 -12.59
N PHE A 705 -32.69 -21.22 -11.64
CA PHE A 705 -32.28 -22.62 -11.58
C PHE A 705 -33.10 -23.46 -12.57
N ARG A 706 -32.43 -24.36 -13.30
CA ARG A 706 -33.04 -25.27 -14.29
C ARG A 706 -32.59 -26.71 -14.08
N ALA A 707 -33.38 -27.61 -14.65
CA ALA A 707 -33.12 -29.03 -14.77
C ALA A 707 -32.93 -29.40 -16.25
N SER A 708 -31.93 -30.23 -16.59
CA SER A 708 -31.72 -30.66 -17.97
C SER A 708 -32.86 -31.52 -18.53
N GLY A 709 -33.76 -30.86 -19.28
CA GLY A 709 -34.71 -31.48 -20.22
C GLY A 709 -34.21 -31.46 -21.67
N PRO A 710 -34.78 -32.25 -22.60
CA PRO A 710 -34.14 -32.61 -23.87
C PRO A 710 -33.87 -31.39 -24.77
N ARG A 711 -32.60 -31.28 -25.20
CA ARG A 711 -32.04 -30.32 -26.17
C ARG A 711 -33.07 -29.84 -27.21
N TRP A 712 -33.44 -28.56 -27.11
CA TRP A 712 -34.33 -27.91 -28.06
C TRP A 712 -33.74 -27.91 -29.47
N THR A 713 -34.39 -28.65 -30.36
CA THR A 713 -34.14 -28.59 -31.79
C THR A 713 -34.70 -27.29 -32.34
N TRP A 714 -33.87 -26.58 -33.11
CA TRP A 714 -34.26 -25.42 -33.91
C TRP A 714 -35.51 -25.75 -34.76
N LEU A 715 -36.65 -25.14 -34.46
CA LEU A 715 -37.78 -25.09 -35.38
C LEU A 715 -38.21 -23.64 -35.56
N ALA A 716 -37.65 -23.04 -36.61
CA ALA A 716 -38.14 -21.83 -37.22
C ALA A 716 -39.66 -21.92 -37.48
N LYS A 717 -40.43 -20.99 -36.93
CA LYS A 717 -41.73 -20.61 -37.50
C LYS A 717 -41.85 -19.11 -37.64
N ARG A 718 -41.64 -18.63 -38.86
CA ARG A 718 -42.29 -17.42 -39.38
C ARG A 718 -43.80 -17.60 -39.40
N SER A 719 -44.56 -16.62 -38.90
CA SER A 719 -45.65 -15.93 -39.63
C SER A 719 -46.25 -14.82 -38.75
N LYS A 720 -46.01 -13.55 -39.06
CA LYS A 720 -46.97 -12.60 -39.67
C LYS A 720 -48.39 -12.59 -39.07
N SER A 721 -48.70 -11.46 -38.42
CA SER A 721 -49.95 -10.68 -38.44
C SER A 721 -51.25 -11.35 -38.91
N ALA A 722 -52.28 -11.30 -38.07
CA ALA A 722 -53.43 -10.38 -38.20
C ALA A 722 -54.76 -10.99 -37.70
N SER A 723 -55.48 -10.13 -36.99
CA SER A 723 -56.94 -9.94 -36.98
C SER A 723 -57.87 -10.98 -36.31
N ASN A 724 -58.51 -10.46 -35.26
CA ASN A 724 -59.96 -10.38 -35.03
C ASN A 724 -60.84 -11.63 -34.94
N THR A 725 -61.62 -11.61 -33.84
CA THR A 725 -63.01 -12.06 -33.67
C THR A 725 -63.24 -13.57 -33.83
N ARG A 726 -63.87 -14.25 -32.87
CA ARG A 726 -65.12 -13.91 -32.18
C ARG A 726 -65.27 -14.75 -30.92
#